data_AF-A0AB34JRW6-F1
#
_entry.id   AF-A0AB34JRW6-F1
#
_cell.length_a   1.000
_cell.length_b   1.000
_cell.length_c   1.000
_cell.angle_alpha   90.00
_cell.angle_beta   90.00
_cell.angle_gamma   90.00
#
_symmetry.space_group_name_H-M   'P 1'
#
loop_
_entity.id
_entity.type
_entity.pdbx_description
1 polymer ?
#
loop_
_entity_poly.entity_id
_entity_poly.type
_entity_poly.pdbx_seq_one_letter_code
_entity_poly.pdbx_strand_id
1 'polypeptide(L)'
;MVNCSLEADFTWAERIGSTCPYEAEYSPFQWNYFVSFIVVVVWFLIARLLFDGYYRLTGSLPNFSLAEHLTRRDNPALAVQVAAYFFSIGLVTRGSLISLPIDDDKLGEYFYTFFAYQTLGLAFMACVMLINDYLILRQIHNFTAIIQKHNVGVACVEGGSLIASAIVVAAAADGQYRTSEINPAGEAITSTDFGLGVLATLVYWALGQTLLISYVLLHGWLYSMDIDISNVAIVHTLYMEQEAEVEMTSASASDAPPAAPEAPLAPSARPQSMLSQIEANGNPAAGLSLAFDLVVAGVAIRTPIRAGYSLMTMAIWVPSVLLVALPLIHVYMDVIILRATNYRHNVIHKRNWGAALLLGSLKLLVVLLLDTIYQSNCATHAYIDHGLCEEPKYPNSLGGRLAVSAIPDVLRWQAPLALVLLLLLLLAIKLLVRLRFALLSSSFSLDDSLADASTSATAIVFAGHSFGQGLVLVGVATCADADVGRHAADLFGWTAIGCVLMLVSQLLNDKLIVRGLSNAQALLDDNVAVAMMEAGQSVATGVVIHATMVGGGTDFAEALGSTLIFWVLSQVLLLLFTAVYRKMTVFDDLEQIKSGNVAAGLGGAMTLVSLALGMAYPIRQYGSIAVFVPVALTGFALLVALRRVLDWLILPGDKLDDEILQVNWGAALIEGALACAIGLITNTYIKQRPDFDVCA
;
A
#
# COMPACT_ATOMS: atom_id res chain seq x y z
N MET A 1 -36.42 8.98 26.02
CA MET A 1 -35.15 8.24 25.89
C MET A 1 -35.45 7.06 25.00
N VAL A 2 -34.98 7.09 23.75
CA VAL A 2 -35.17 5.97 22.82
C VAL A 2 -34.20 4.87 23.26
N ASN A 3 -34.76 3.69 23.55
CA ASN A 3 -34.01 2.51 23.94
C ASN A 3 -33.39 1.93 22.66
N CYS A 4 -32.10 2.19 22.39
CA CYS A 4 -31.36 1.53 21.30
C CYS A 4 -30.95 0.11 21.73
N SER A 5 -31.88 -0.69 22.26
CA SER A 5 -31.71 -2.14 22.33
C SER A 5 -32.20 -2.69 21.00
N LEU A 6 -31.31 -3.41 20.29
CA LEU A 6 -31.55 -4.16 19.06
C LEU A 6 -32.94 -4.82 19.03
N GLU A 7 -33.92 -4.15 18.44
CA GLU A 7 -34.97 -4.82 17.69
C GLU A 7 -34.62 -4.63 16.22
N ALA A 8 -34.82 -5.69 15.43
CA ALA A 8 -34.50 -5.79 14.00
C ALA A 8 -35.30 -4.80 13.10
N ASP A 9 -35.93 -3.78 13.70
CA ASP A 9 -36.96 -2.94 13.10
C ASP A 9 -36.48 -1.52 12.76
N PHE A 10 -35.20 -1.18 12.95
CA PHE A 10 -34.69 0.13 12.50
C PHE A 10 -34.45 0.15 10.99
N THR A 11 -35.19 1.02 10.31
CA THR A 11 -35.00 1.30 8.89
C THR A 11 -33.64 1.96 8.64
N TRP A 12 -33.02 1.71 7.47
CA TRP A 12 -31.72 2.28 7.11
C TRP A 12 -31.69 3.83 7.21
N ALA A 13 -32.81 4.48 6.92
CA ALA A 13 -32.97 5.93 7.03
C ALA A 13 -32.87 6.41 8.48
N GLU A 14 -33.33 5.60 9.44
CA GLU A 14 -33.18 5.87 10.86
C GLU A 14 -31.73 5.64 11.31
N ARG A 15 -31.03 4.61 10.83
CA ARG A 15 -29.59 4.41 11.12
C ARG A 15 -28.68 5.55 10.66
N ILE A 16 -29.01 6.18 9.53
CA ILE A 16 -28.25 7.33 9.00
C ILE A 16 -28.51 8.61 9.81
N GLY A 17 -29.70 8.76 10.37
CA GLY A 17 -30.16 9.99 11.04
C GLY A 17 -30.29 9.94 12.57
N SER A 18 -30.25 8.76 13.20
CA SER A 18 -30.51 8.60 14.63
C SER A 18 -29.26 8.84 15.47
N THR A 19 -29.37 9.71 16.46
CA THR A 19 -28.40 9.84 17.55
C THR A 19 -28.65 8.73 18.59
N CYS A 20 -27.99 7.57 18.46
CA CYS A 20 -28.08 6.57 19.53
C CYS A 20 -27.28 7.02 20.77
N PRO A 21 -27.67 6.62 22.00
CA PRO A 21 -26.95 6.96 23.23
C PRO A 21 -25.47 6.54 23.22
N TYR A 22 -25.12 5.53 22.41
CA TYR A 22 -23.75 5.08 22.17
C TYR A 22 -22.86 6.17 21.55
N GLU A 23 -23.38 7.13 20.78
CA GLU A 23 -22.57 8.15 20.09
C GLU A 23 -21.76 9.05 21.03
N ALA A 24 -22.20 9.23 22.29
CA ALA A 24 -21.43 9.97 23.29
C ALA A 24 -20.22 9.17 23.82
N GLU A 25 -20.35 7.84 23.93
CA GLU A 25 -19.27 6.94 24.37
C GLU A 25 -18.24 6.70 23.25
N TYR A 26 -18.68 6.77 21.99
CA TYR A 26 -17.85 6.63 20.79
C TYR A 26 -17.44 7.98 20.16
N SER A 27 -17.53 9.07 20.92
CA SER A 27 -17.09 10.39 20.45
C SER A 27 -15.60 10.38 20.09
N PRO A 28 -15.18 10.92 18.92
CA PRO A 28 -13.77 11.04 18.58
C PRO A 28 -13.01 12.07 19.44
N PHE A 29 -13.71 12.84 20.27
CA PHE A 29 -13.14 13.93 21.06
C PHE A 29 -12.88 13.52 22.51
N GLN A 30 -12.18 12.39 22.70
CA GLN A 30 -11.73 11.99 24.03
C GLN A 30 -10.34 12.57 24.33
N TRP A 31 -10.16 13.03 25.56
CA TRP A 31 -8.87 13.53 26.04
C TRP A 31 -7.75 12.50 25.86
N ASN A 32 -8.04 11.22 26.11
CA ASN A 32 -7.08 10.14 25.97
C ASN A 32 -6.60 9.96 24.51
N TYR A 33 -7.47 10.18 23.52
CA TYR A 33 -7.09 10.10 22.11
C TYR A 33 -6.15 11.24 21.74
N PHE A 34 -6.43 12.46 22.23
CA PHE A 34 -5.56 13.62 22.02
C PHE A 34 -4.18 13.41 22.66
N VAL A 35 -4.12 12.92 23.90
CA VAL A 35 -2.85 12.59 24.59
C VAL A 35 -2.09 11.52 23.81
N SER A 36 -2.79 10.47 23.37
CA SER A 36 -2.19 9.38 22.59
C SER A 36 -1.61 9.87 21.26
N PHE A 37 -2.30 10.79 20.58
CA PHE A 37 -1.80 11.43 19.37
C PHE A 37 -0.52 12.24 19.64
N ILE A 38 -0.49 13.04 20.70
CA ILE A 38 0.73 13.78 21.09
C ILE A 38 1.88 12.82 21.37
N VAL A 39 1.64 11.72 22.09
CA VAL A 39 2.66 10.71 22.37
C VAL A 39 3.21 10.10 21.08
N VAL A 40 2.35 9.79 20.11
CA VAL A 40 2.77 9.31 18.79
C VAL A 40 3.63 10.34 18.06
N VAL A 41 3.25 11.62 18.05
CA VAL A 41 4.05 12.70 17.42
C VAL A 41 5.42 12.83 18.09
N VAL A 42 5.48 12.81 19.43
CA VAL A 42 6.73 12.81 20.19
C VAL A 42 7.56 11.54 19.92
N TRP A 43 6.92 10.42 19.59
CA TRP A 43 7.63 9.22 19.23
C TRP A 43 8.30 9.31 17.85
N PHE A 44 7.61 9.88 16.85
CA PHE A 44 8.22 10.15 15.53
C PHE A 44 9.45 11.05 15.63
N LEU A 45 9.43 11.98 16.57
CA LEU A 45 10.57 12.80 16.96
C LEU A 45 11.76 11.99 17.46
N ILE A 46 11.50 11.09 18.42
CA ILE A 46 12.52 10.23 19.00
C ILE A 46 13.11 9.33 17.91
N ALA A 47 12.25 8.77 17.06
CA ALA A 47 12.68 7.97 15.91
C ALA A 47 13.58 8.76 14.96
N ARG A 48 13.24 10.01 14.65
CA ARG A 48 14.09 10.91 13.85
C ARG A 48 15.47 11.12 14.49
N LEU A 49 15.53 11.37 15.80
CA LEU A 49 16.81 11.53 16.52
C LEU A 49 17.63 10.24 16.53
N LEU A 50 16.98 9.08 16.67
CA LEU A 50 17.64 7.78 16.63
C LEU A 50 18.13 7.43 15.22
N PHE A 51 17.42 7.85 14.17
CA PHE A 51 17.90 7.74 12.79
C PHE A 51 19.16 8.59 12.57
N ASP A 52 19.17 9.85 13.02
CA ASP A 52 20.38 10.70 13.01
C ASP A 52 21.53 10.03 13.78
N GLY A 53 21.24 9.48 14.96
CA GLY A 53 22.19 8.76 15.81
C GLY A 53 22.76 7.51 15.13
N TYR A 54 21.92 6.71 14.47
CA TYR A 54 22.34 5.53 13.71
C TYR A 54 23.40 5.92 12.68
N TYR A 55 23.13 6.95 11.87
CA TYR A 55 24.06 7.40 10.83
C TYR A 55 25.37 8.00 11.36
N ARG A 56 25.33 8.66 12.52
CA ARG A 56 26.54 9.14 13.20
C ARG A 56 27.43 8.00 13.70
N LEU A 57 26.81 6.89 14.13
CA LEU A 57 27.52 5.71 14.64
C LEU A 57 28.05 4.80 13.52
N THR A 58 27.26 4.56 12.47
CA THR A 58 27.62 3.61 11.40
C THR A 58 28.33 4.26 10.22
N GLY A 59 28.06 5.55 9.94
CA GLY A 59 28.42 6.20 8.69
C GLY A 59 29.81 6.84 8.59
N SER A 60 30.67 6.70 9.62
CA SER A 60 31.97 7.39 9.67
C SER A 60 31.90 8.94 9.52
N LEU A 61 30.71 9.56 9.63
CA LEU A 61 30.48 11.00 9.66
C LEU A 61 29.96 11.43 11.04
N PRO A 62 30.84 11.80 11.99
CA PRO A 62 30.42 12.20 13.34
C PRO A 62 29.53 13.46 13.35
N ASN A 63 29.60 14.28 12.30
CA ASN A 63 28.81 15.51 12.13
C ASN A 63 27.59 15.34 11.20
N PHE A 64 27.09 14.12 10.99
CA PHE A 64 25.91 13.90 10.16
C PHE A 64 24.68 14.69 10.67
N SER A 65 24.02 15.40 9.75
CA SER A 65 22.79 16.14 9.97
C SER A 65 21.77 15.77 8.89
N LEU A 66 20.70 15.09 9.28
CA LEU A 66 19.64 14.69 8.35
C LEU A 66 19.02 15.89 7.63
N ALA A 67 18.77 16.97 8.37
CA ALA A 67 18.18 18.17 7.80
C ALA A 67 19.07 18.80 6.72
N GLU A 68 20.39 18.86 6.93
CA GLU A 68 21.32 19.38 5.91
C GLU A 68 21.28 18.54 4.63
N HIS A 69 21.21 17.22 4.77
CA HIS A 69 21.20 16.31 3.62
C HIS A 69 19.86 16.31 2.87
N LEU A 70 18.73 16.54 3.54
CA LEU A 70 17.41 16.56 2.91
C LEU A 70 17.06 17.92 2.29
N THR A 71 17.50 19.03 2.90
CA THR A 71 17.20 20.40 2.43
C THR A 71 18.31 20.89 1.50
N ARG A 72 19.44 21.33 2.08
CA ARG A 72 20.53 21.98 1.35
C ARG A 72 21.22 21.11 0.32
N ARG A 73 21.34 19.80 0.56
CA ARG A 73 21.96 18.87 -0.39
C ARG A 73 20.97 18.16 -1.29
N ASP A 74 19.67 18.34 -1.03
CA ASP A 74 18.55 17.71 -1.75
C ASP A 74 18.86 16.26 -2.14
N ASN A 75 19.09 15.40 -1.14
CA ASN A 75 19.44 14.00 -1.38
C ASN A 75 18.16 13.15 -1.55
N PRO A 76 17.78 12.77 -2.78
CA PRO A 76 16.56 12.01 -3.04
C PRO A 76 16.63 10.57 -2.50
N ALA A 77 17.80 9.96 -2.49
CA ALA A 77 17.97 8.60 -1.98
C ALA A 77 17.72 8.57 -0.47
N LEU A 78 18.28 9.53 0.26
CA LEU A 78 18.02 9.65 1.69
C LEU A 78 16.54 9.92 1.97
N ALA A 79 15.88 10.74 1.15
CA ALA A 79 14.46 11.01 1.31
C ALA A 79 13.58 9.76 1.17
N VAL A 80 13.84 8.91 0.17
CA VAL A 80 13.13 7.63 -0.02
C VAL A 80 13.27 6.73 1.22
N GLN A 81 14.48 6.59 1.73
CA GLN A 81 14.76 5.75 2.89
C GLN A 81 14.08 6.28 4.17
N VAL A 82 14.16 7.59 4.42
CA VAL A 82 13.55 8.23 5.59
C VAL A 82 12.03 8.16 5.55
N ALA A 83 11.42 8.36 4.37
CA ALA A 83 9.99 8.21 4.18
C ALA A 83 9.53 6.77 4.50
N ALA A 84 10.25 5.77 3.99
CA ALA A 84 9.97 4.36 4.29
C ALA A 84 10.15 4.04 5.79
N TYR A 85 11.20 4.56 6.42
CA TYR A 85 11.46 4.40 7.86
C TYR A 85 10.31 4.93 8.73
N PHE A 86 9.83 6.15 8.47
CA PHE A 86 8.69 6.70 9.20
C PHE A 86 7.39 5.96 8.91
N PHE A 87 7.15 5.57 7.66
CA PHE A 87 5.98 4.76 7.33
C PHE A 87 6.00 3.41 8.06
N SER A 88 7.16 2.75 8.13
CA SER A 88 7.38 1.51 8.88
C SER A 88 7.07 1.66 10.37
N ILE A 89 7.50 2.76 11.00
CA ILE A 89 7.15 3.04 12.40
C ILE A 89 5.64 3.15 12.56
N GLY A 90 4.98 3.89 11.66
CA GLY A 90 3.52 4.00 11.66
C GLY A 90 2.79 2.66 11.54
N LEU A 91 3.30 1.75 10.69
CA LEU A 91 2.76 0.39 10.56
C LEU A 91 2.90 -0.41 11.86
N VAL A 92 4.08 -0.36 12.51
CA VAL A 92 4.31 -1.02 13.81
C VAL A 92 3.40 -0.44 14.88
N THR A 93 3.30 0.90 14.96
CA THR A 93 2.39 1.59 15.88
C THR A 93 0.96 1.11 15.70
N ARG A 94 0.43 1.16 14.47
CA ARG A 94 -0.93 0.70 14.16
C ARG A 94 -1.13 -0.76 14.55
N GLY A 95 -0.19 -1.64 14.18
CA GLY A 95 -0.29 -3.08 14.47
C GLY A 95 -0.36 -3.36 15.97
N SER A 96 0.49 -2.72 16.76
CA SER A 96 0.52 -2.94 18.22
C SER A 96 -0.70 -2.39 18.98
N LEU A 97 -1.47 -1.48 18.38
CA LEU A 97 -2.54 -0.75 19.09
C LEU A 97 -3.94 -1.04 18.56
N ILE A 98 -4.09 -1.61 17.37
CA ILE A 98 -5.42 -1.79 16.74
C ILE A 98 -6.38 -2.66 17.57
N SER A 99 -5.84 -3.64 18.30
CA SER A 99 -6.61 -4.55 19.17
C SER A 99 -6.70 -4.08 20.63
N LEU A 100 -6.17 -2.90 20.96
CA LEU A 100 -6.12 -2.34 22.32
C LEU A 100 -6.90 -1.02 22.39
N PRO A 101 -8.17 -1.03 22.82
CA PRO A 101 -8.95 0.19 22.95
C PRO A 101 -8.34 1.10 24.03
N ILE A 102 -8.40 2.41 23.79
CA ILE A 102 -7.97 3.43 24.75
C ILE A 102 -9.13 3.69 25.72
N ASP A 103 -9.24 2.86 26.75
CA ASP A 103 -10.21 2.99 27.84
C ASP A 103 -9.51 3.52 29.12
N ASP A 104 -10.22 4.33 29.94
CA ASP A 104 -9.65 4.96 31.15
C ASP A 104 -9.00 3.93 32.11
N ASP A 105 -9.65 2.78 32.30
CA ASP A 105 -9.16 1.72 33.20
C ASP A 105 -7.95 0.95 32.66
N LYS A 106 -7.68 1.04 31.34
CA LYS A 106 -6.60 0.31 30.64
C LYS A 106 -5.54 1.22 30.04
N LEU A 107 -5.57 2.51 30.36
CA LEU A 107 -4.63 3.49 29.81
C LEU A 107 -3.16 3.13 30.10
N GLY A 108 -2.88 2.52 31.25
CA GLY A 108 -1.55 2.02 31.60
C GLY A 108 -1.08 0.86 30.68
N GLU A 109 -1.96 -0.09 30.38
CA GLU A 109 -1.67 -1.22 29.46
C GLU A 109 -1.40 -0.71 28.05
N TYR A 110 -2.20 0.27 27.59
CA TYR A 110 -2.03 0.93 26.31
C TYR A 110 -0.65 1.59 26.19
N PHE A 111 -0.26 2.46 27.12
CA PHE A 111 1.02 3.16 27.02
C PHE A 111 2.22 2.24 27.21
N TYR A 112 2.16 1.27 28.14
CA TYR A 112 3.26 0.32 28.30
C TYR A 112 3.43 -0.53 27.03
N THR A 113 2.33 -1.00 26.42
CA THR A 113 2.37 -1.76 25.18
C THR A 113 2.88 -0.91 24.03
N PHE A 114 2.41 0.33 23.90
CA PHE A 114 2.93 1.31 22.95
C PHE A 114 4.46 1.42 23.06
N PHE A 115 4.99 1.82 24.22
CA PHE A 115 6.42 2.06 24.38
C PHE A 115 7.26 0.79 24.17
N ALA A 116 6.78 -0.37 24.60
CA ALA A 116 7.48 -1.63 24.40
C ALA A 116 7.58 -2.01 22.93
N TYR A 117 6.46 -2.02 22.20
CA TYR A 117 6.46 -2.36 20.77
C TYR A 117 7.14 -1.30 19.93
N GLN A 118 7.05 -0.02 20.30
CA GLN A 118 7.75 1.01 19.57
C GLN A 118 9.28 0.89 19.75
N THR A 119 9.75 0.62 20.97
CA THR A 119 11.18 0.39 21.22
C THR A 119 11.68 -0.84 20.46
N LEU A 120 10.91 -1.93 20.51
CA LEU A 120 11.21 -3.16 19.76
C LEU A 120 11.21 -2.92 18.24
N GLY A 121 10.23 -2.18 17.74
CA GLY A 121 10.11 -1.80 16.33
C GLY A 121 11.32 -1.00 15.85
N LEU A 122 11.78 -0.01 16.61
CA LEU A 122 12.98 0.75 16.27
C LEU A 122 14.24 -0.11 16.26
N ALA A 123 14.39 -1.01 17.23
CA ALA A 123 15.50 -1.97 17.24
C ALA A 123 15.46 -2.86 15.99
N PHE A 124 14.30 -3.38 15.62
CA PHE A 124 14.14 -4.16 14.39
C PHE A 124 14.44 -3.37 13.13
N MET A 125 13.99 -2.11 13.02
CA MET A 125 14.32 -1.28 11.86
C MET A 125 15.83 -1.06 11.74
N ALA A 126 16.52 -0.77 12.85
CA ALA A 126 17.97 -0.67 12.86
C ALA A 126 18.66 -1.98 12.45
N CYS A 127 18.16 -3.14 12.92
CA CYS A 127 18.64 -4.45 12.48
C CYS A 127 18.42 -4.68 10.98
N VAL A 128 17.27 -4.29 10.43
CA VAL A 128 16.96 -4.42 8.99
C VAL A 128 17.91 -3.56 8.14
N MET A 129 18.24 -2.35 8.59
CA MET A 129 19.23 -1.50 7.91
C MET A 129 20.62 -2.18 7.87
N LEU A 130 21.05 -2.78 8.99
CA LEU A 130 22.30 -3.55 9.06
C LEU A 130 22.25 -4.82 8.19
N ILE A 131 21.14 -5.55 8.19
CA ILE A 131 20.93 -6.73 7.33
C ILE A 131 21.02 -6.33 5.86
N ASN A 132 20.45 -5.18 5.47
CA ASN A 132 20.54 -4.71 4.09
C ASN A 132 21.99 -4.43 3.70
N ASP A 133 22.75 -3.73 4.54
CA ASP A 133 24.16 -3.39 4.28
C ASP A 133 25.05 -4.63 4.18
N TYR A 134 24.89 -5.61 5.09
CA TYR A 134 25.82 -6.74 5.19
C TYR A 134 25.36 -8.02 4.49
N LEU A 135 24.06 -8.21 4.26
CA LEU A 135 23.51 -9.46 3.72
C LEU A 135 22.82 -9.31 2.36
N ILE A 136 22.14 -8.20 2.07
CA ILE A 136 21.40 -8.03 0.81
C ILE A 136 22.26 -7.28 -0.23
N LEU A 137 22.78 -6.11 0.14
CA LEU A 137 23.56 -5.20 -0.72
C LEU A 137 25.06 -5.26 -0.36
N ARG A 138 25.65 -6.45 -0.46
CA ARG A 138 27.00 -6.72 0.08
C ARG A 138 28.14 -6.06 -0.69
N GLN A 139 27.93 -5.59 -1.91
CA GLN A 139 29.02 -5.08 -2.74
C GLN A 139 29.38 -3.64 -2.41
N ILE A 140 28.45 -2.87 -1.82
CA ILE A 140 28.65 -1.46 -1.50
C ILE A 140 28.00 -1.15 -0.16
N HIS A 141 28.73 -0.44 0.70
CA HIS A 141 28.15 0.12 1.92
C HIS A 141 26.99 1.07 1.61
N ASN A 142 25.80 0.78 2.13
CA ASN A 142 24.57 1.54 1.98
C ASN A 142 24.76 2.99 2.38
N PHE A 143 25.54 3.25 3.44
CA PHE A 143 25.91 4.61 3.82
C PHE A 143 26.54 5.39 2.65
N THR A 144 27.57 4.82 2.04
CA THR A 144 28.27 5.43 0.90
C THR A 144 27.34 5.55 -0.29
N ALA A 145 26.53 4.52 -0.56
CA ALA A 145 25.59 4.52 -1.67
C ALA A 145 24.51 5.61 -1.54
N ILE A 146 23.86 5.72 -0.39
CA ILE A 146 22.75 6.66 -0.16
C ILE A 146 23.28 8.08 0.08
N ILE A 147 24.22 8.25 1.01
CA ILE A 147 24.65 9.58 1.47
C ILE A 147 25.62 10.25 0.49
N GLN A 148 26.60 9.50 -0.04
CA GLN A 148 27.64 10.08 -0.89
C GLN A 148 27.32 9.97 -2.38
N LYS A 149 26.74 8.84 -2.81
CA LYS A 149 26.43 8.59 -4.23
C LYS A 149 24.98 8.90 -4.61
N HIS A 150 24.12 9.26 -3.65
CA HIS A 150 22.69 9.57 -3.87
C HIS A 150 21.98 8.45 -4.65
N ASN A 151 22.34 7.19 -4.40
CA ASN A 151 21.83 6.03 -5.12
C ASN A 151 20.40 5.68 -4.67
N VAL A 152 19.42 6.17 -5.42
CA VAL A 152 17.99 5.94 -5.17
C VAL A 152 17.62 4.46 -5.24
N GLY A 153 18.27 3.67 -6.11
CA GLY A 153 18.01 2.24 -6.21
C GLY A 153 18.30 1.49 -4.91
N VAL A 154 19.44 1.79 -4.27
CA VAL A 154 19.79 1.23 -2.96
C VAL A 154 18.79 1.66 -1.89
N ALA A 155 18.42 2.94 -1.87
CA ALA A 155 17.43 3.45 -0.93
C ALA A 155 16.04 2.81 -1.10
N CYS A 156 15.62 2.53 -2.34
CA CYS A 156 14.37 1.81 -2.59
C CYS A 156 14.41 0.40 -1.98
N VAL A 157 15.49 -0.37 -2.19
CA VAL A 157 15.60 -1.74 -1.63
C VAL A 157 15.58 -1.72 -0.10
N GLU A 158 16.31 -0.79 0.50
CA GLU A 158 16.32 -0.65 1.96
C GLU A 158 14.94 -0.21 2.49
N GLY A 159 14.29 0.74 1.83
CA GLY A 159 12.93 1.17 2.16
C GLY A 159 11.90 0.05 2.02
N GLY A 160 11.96 -0.74 0.94
CA GLY A 160 11.10 -1.91 0.74
C GLY A 160 11.30 -2.98 1.82
N SER A 161 12.56 -3.23 2.22
CA SER A 161 12.88 -4.12 3.34
C SER A 161 12.33 -3.62 4.68
N LEU A 162 12.45 -2.32 4.95
CA LEU A 162 11.90 -1.70 6.16
C LEU A 162 10.38 -1.84 6.22
N ILE A 163 9.67 -1.58 5.11
CA ILE A 163 8.22 -1.68 5.04
C ILE A 163 7.78 -3.15 5.16
N ALA A 164 8.44 -4.07 4.45
CA ALA A 164 8.16 -5.50 4.53
C ALA A 164 8.32 -6.04 5.97
N SER A 165 9.43 -5.68 6.62
CA SER A 165 9.66 -6.01 8.03
C SER A 165 8.58 -5.45 8.94
N ALA A 166 8.21 -4.18 8.75
CA ALA A 166 7.18 -3.53 9.56
C ALA A 166 5.81 -4.17 9.40
N ILE A 167 5.46 -4.65 8.21
CA ILE A 167 4.21 -5.39 7.96
C ILE A 167 4.18 -6.69 8.78
N VAL A 168 5.30 -7.44 8.82
CA VAL A 168 5.41 -8.67 9.61
C VAL A 168 5.31 -8.37 11.12
N VAL A 169 6.03 -7.36 11.59
CA VAL A 169 5.97 -6.93 13.00
C VAL A 169 4.56 -6.48 13.37
N ALA A 170 3.92 -5.68 12.53
CA ALA A 170 2.57 -5.19 12.77
C ALA A 170 1.54 -6.33 12.85
N ALA A 171 1.66 -7.34 11.98
CA ALA A 171 0.80 -8.51 12.01
C ALA A 171 1.01 -9.39 13.26
N ALA A 172 2.27 -9.53 13.68
CA ALA A 172 2.59 -10.29 14.88
C ALA A 172 2.17 -9.52 16.16
N ALA A 173 2.33 -8.19 16.18
CA ALA A 173 1.95 -7.35 17.31
C ALA A 173 0.43 -7.21 17.50
N ASP A 174 -0.33 -7.21 16.40
CA ASP A 174 -1.80 -7.18 16.40
C ASP A 174 -2.41 -8.42 17.03
N GLY A 175 -1.68 -9.54 16.99
CA GLY A 175 -2.20 -10.83 17.42
C GLY A 175 -2.90 -10.77 18.75
N GLN A 176 -4.16 -11.17 18.75
CA GLN A 176 -4.94 -11.19 19.98
C GLN A 176 -4.41 -12.33 20.85
N TYR A 177 -3.34 -12.05 21.60
CA TYR A 177 -2.72 -12.95 22.57
C TYR A 177 -3.59 -12.99 23.82
N ARG A 178 -4.83 -13.43 23.68
CA ARG A 178 -5.74 -13.59 24.80
C ARG A 178 -5.53 -14.95 25.45
N THR A 179 -5.44 -14.98 26.76
CA THR A 179 -5.53 -16.19 27.58
C THR A 179 -6.89 -16.21 28.25
N SER A 180 -7.47 -17.40 28.43
CA SER A 180 -8.74 -17.58 29.13
C SER A 180 -8.51 -18.37 30.40
N GLU A 181 -8.93 -17.81 31.54
CA GLU A 181 -8.92 -18.44 32.85
C GLU A 181 -10.34 -18.50 33.42
N ILE A 182 -10.68 -19.56 34.16
CA ILE A 182 -12.00 -19.68 34.79
C ILE A 182 -11.89 -19.08 36.20
N ASN A 183 -12.73 -18.08 36.50
CA ASN A 183 -12.77 -17.46 37.81
C ASN A 183 -13.42 -18.39 38.86
N PRO A 184 -13.31 -18.09 40.16
CA PRO A 184 -13.93 -18.90 41.22
C PRO A 184 -15.47 -18.99 41.13
N ALA A 185 -16.12 -18.11 40.35
CA ALA A 185 -17.56 -18.13 40.08
C ALA A 185 -17.94 -18.99 38.86
N GLY A 186 -16.96 -19.58 38.16
CA GLY A 186 -17.17 -20.42 36.98
C GLY A 186 -17.22 -19.66 35.65
N GLU A 187 -16.94 -18.36 35.63
CA GLU A 187 -16.94 -17.52 34.42
C GLU A 187 -15.54 -17.46 33.79
N ALA A 188 -15.47 -17.49 32.46
CA ALA A 188 -14.23 -17.33 31.72
C ALA A 188 -13.80 -15.86 31.68
N ILE A 189 -12.69 -15.52 32.33
CA ILE A 189 -12.02 -14.22 32.22
C ILE A 189 -10.97 -14.34 31.12
N THR A 190 -11.08 -13.50 30.09
CA THR A 190 -10.05 -13.38 29.05
C THR A 190 -9.17 -12.17 29.30
N SER A 191 -7.86 -12.35 29.40
CA SER A 191 -6.87 -11.27 29.55
C SER A 191 -5.86 -11.29 28.41
N THR A 192 -5.30 -10.13 28.09
CA THR A 192 -4.21 -10.01 27.11
C THR A 192 -2.89 -10.46 27.75
N ASP A 193 -2.21 -11.44 27.17
CA ASP A 193 -0.86 -11.85 27.55
C ASP A 193 0.17 -11.08 26.72
N PHE A 194 0.58 -9.95 27.28
CA PHE A 194 1.61 -9.10 26.71
C PHE A 194 2.94 -9.85 26.47
N GLY A 195 3.35 -10.70 27.41
CA GLY A 195 4.64 -11.41 27.33
C GLY A 195 4.65 -12.41 26.18
N LEU A 196 3.56 -13.15 26.02
CA LEU A 196 3.35 -14.03 24.88
C LEU A 196 3.37 -13.26 23.56
N GLY A 197 2.76 -12.06 23.52
CA GLY A 197 2.73 -11.23 22.33
C GLY A 197 4.11 -10.72 21.90
N VAL A 198 4.93 -10.28 22.85
CA VAL A 198 6.32 -9.88 22.58
C VAL A 198 7.14 -11.07 22.08
N LEU A 199 7.01 -12.24 22.73
CA LEU A 199 7.74 -13.45 22.34
C LEU A 199 7.36 -13.92 20.94
N ALA A 200 6.06 -13.96 20.63
CA ALA A 200 5.58 -14.29 19.30
C ALA A 200 6.10 -13.30 18.26
N THR A 201 6.10 -12.00 18.56
CA THR A 201 6.61 -10.96 17.67
C THR A 201 8.11 -11.16 17.37
N LEU A 202 8.92 -11.49 18.38
CA LEU A 202 10.34 -11.82 18.19
C LEU A 202 10.53 -13.03 17.25
N VAL A 203 9.77 -14.10 17.47
CA VAL A 203 9.85 -15.33 16.66
C VAL A 203 9.42 -15.07 15.22
N TYR A 204 8.27 -14.44 15.02
CA TYR A 204 7.74 -14.13 13.69
C TYR A 204 8.58 -13.12 12.93
N TRP A 205 9.15 -12.14 13.62
CA TRP A 205 10.09 -11.23 12.99
C TRP A 205 11.32 -11.99 12.50
N ALA A 206 11.95 -12.82 13.32
CA ALA A 206 13.15 -13.59 12.93
C ALA A 206 12.87 -14.54 11.75
N LEU A 207 11.73 -15.25 11.78
CA LEU A 207 11.30 -16.11 10.69
C LEU A 207 10.99 -15.30 9.42
N GLY A 208 10.25 -14.20 9.55
CA GLY A 208 9.92 -13.30 8.45
C GLY A 208 11.17 -12.70 7.79
N GLN A 209 12.14 -12.24 8.58
CA GLN A 209 13.43 -11.76 8.05
C GLN A 209 14.18 -12.85 7.30
N THR A 210 14.20 -14.08 7.84
CA THR A 210 14.84 -15.22 7.17
C THR A 210 14.18 -15.47 5.81
N LEU A 211 12.85 -15.50 5.75
CA LEU A 211 12.09 -15.69 4.50
C LEU A 211 12.32 -14.55 3.49
N LEU A 212 12.34 -13.29 3.95
CA LEU A 212 12.64 -12.13 3.09
C LEU A 212 14.04 -12.23 2.49
N ILE A 213 15.05 -12.53 3.31
CA ILE A 213 16.44 -12.71 2.85
C ILE A 213 16.52 -13.88 1.87
N SER A 214 15.93 -15.04 2.20
CA SER A 214 15.89 -16.20 1.31
C SER A 214 15.23 -15.88 -0.02
N TYR A 215 14.14 -15.13 -0.02
CA TYR A 215 13.44 -14.70 -1.23
C TYR A 215 14.31 -13.81 -2.11
N VAL A 216 14.98 -12.80 -1.56
CA VAL A 216 15.89 -11.93 -2.34
C VAL A 216 17.07 -12.71 -2.91
N LEU A 217 17.68 -13.61 -2.14
CA LEU A 217 18.81 -14.42 -2.59
C LEU A 217 18.38 -15.40 -3.70
N LEU A 218 17.21 -16.03 -3.55
CA LEU A 218 16.65 -16.91 -4.57
C LEU A 218 16.31 -16.14 -5.85
N HIS A 219 15.69 -14.96 -5.70
CA HIS A 219 15.37 -14.09 -6.83
C HIS A 219 16.65 -13.64 -7.55
N GLY A 220 17.67 -13.21 -6.82
CA GLY A 220 18.98 -12.87 -7.39
C GLY A 220 19.63 -14.04 -8.14
N TRP A 221 19.51 -15.26 -7.60
CA TRP A 221 19.99 -16.47 -8.26
C TRP A 221 19.21 -16.79 -9.53
N LEU A 222 17.87 -16.77 -9.49
CA LEU A 222 17.01 -17.04 -10.65
C LEU A 222 17.29 -16.05 -11.79
N TYR A 223 17.46 -14.76 -11.49
CA TYR A 223 17.78 -13.74 -12.51
C TYR A 223 19.20 -13.83 -13.04
N SER A 224 20.10 -14.53 -12.33
CA SER A 224 21.45 -14.83 -12.83
C SER A 224 21.47 -16.04 -13.76
N MET A 225 20.43 -16.89 -13.72
CA MET A 225 20.25 -17.96 -14.69
C MET A 225 19.77 -17.33 -16.00
N ASP A 226 20.53 -17.49 -17.09
CA ASP A 226 20.13 -17.11 -18.44
C ASP A 226 19.03 -18.07 -18.94
N ILE A 227 17.86 -18.02 -18.32
CA ILE A 227 16.67 -18.65 -18.85
C ILE A 227 16.15 -17.70 -19.92
N ASP A 228 16.56 -17.97 -21.14
CA ASP A 228 16.08 -17.26 -22.32
C ASP A 228 14.62 -17.69 -22.59
N ILE A 229 13.68 -17.02 -21.92
CA ILE A 229 12.23 -17.27 -22.06
C ILE A 229 11.78 -17.04 -23.52
N SER A 230 12.57 -16.31 -24.31
CA SER A 230 12.34 -16.16 -25.75
C SER A 230 12.44 -17.49 -26.51
N ASN A 231 13.12 -18.51 -25.98
CA ASN A 231 13.21 -19.86 -26.56
C ASN A 231 12.12 -20.83 -26.10
N VAL A 232 11.17 -20.38 -25.26
CA VAL A 232 9.94 -21.13 -25.01
C VAL A 232 9.10 -21.03 -26.29
N ALA A 233 8.89 -22.15 -26.98
CA ALA A 233 8.34 -22.19 -28.34
C ALA A 233 7.04 -21.38 -28.53
N ILE A 234 6.19 -21.28 -27.50
CA ILE A 234 4.94 -20.49 -27.49
C ILE A 234 5.23 -18.98 -27.45
N VAL A 235 6.24 -18.56 -26.70
CA VAL A 235 6.63 -17.16 -26.55
C VAL A 235 7.36 -16.68 -27.81
N HIS A 236 8.23 -17.52 -28.39
CA HIS A 236 8.92 -17.23 -29.65
C HIS A 236 7.93 -17.06 -30.83
N THR A 237 6.88 -17.89 -30.91
CA THR A 237 5.87 -17.77 -31.98
C THR A 237 5.03 -16.51 -31.82
N LEU A 238 4.65 -16.16 -30.60
CA LEU A 238 3.94 -14.90 -30.31
C LEU A 238 4.80 -13.67 -30.66
N TYR A 239 6.10 -13.67 -30.33
CA TYR A 239 6.99 -12.55 -30.67
C TYR A 239 7.27 -12.43 -32.18
N MET A 240 7.42 -13.55 -32.89
CA MET A 240 7.66 -13.54 -34.35
C MET A 240 6.43 -13.09 -35.15
N GLU A 241 5.21 -13.42 -34.73
CA GLU A 241 3.99 -12.87 -35.33
C GLU A 241 3.88 -11.35 -35.11
N GLN A 242 4.39 -10.86 -33.97
CA GLN A 242 4.31 -9.46 -33.55
C GLN A 242 5.30 -8.54 -34.28
N GLU A 243 6.53 -8.98 -34.54
CA GLU A 243 7.48 -8.24 -35.39
C GLU A 243 6.99 -8.12 -36.83
N ALA A 244 6.34 -9.17 -37.36
CA ALA A 244 5.77 -9.17 -38.71
C ALA A 244 4.61 -8.16 -38.88
N GLU A 245 3.79 -7.94 -37.84
CA GLU A 245 2.71 -6.94 -37.86
C GLU A 245 3.24 -5.49 -37.80
N VAL A 246 4.34 -5.25 -37.09
CA VAL A 246 4.99 -3.93 -36.97
C VAL A 246 5.77 -3.56 -38.24
N GLU A 247 6.42 -4.52 -38.90
CA GLU A 247 7.06 -4.29 -40.20
C GLU A 247 6.05 -4.02 -41.32
N MET A 248 4.90 -4.69 -41.32
CA MET A 248 3.86 -4.44 -42.34
C MET A 248 3.18 -3.08 -42.19
N THR A 249 3.07 -2.55 -40.97
CA THR A 249 2.45 -1.23 -40.73
C THR A 249 3.41 -0.07 -41.00
N SER A 250 4.71 -0.24 -40.72
CA SER A 250 5.75 0.76 -40.99
C SER A 250 6.18 0.84 -42.48
N ALA A 251 6.01 -0.23 -43.25
CA ALA A 251 6.32 -0.24 -44.68
C ALA A 251 5.41 0.68 -45.55
N SER A 252 4.31 1.21 -44.99
CA SER A 252 3.42 2.14 -45.71
C SER A 252 3.79 3.63 -45.56
N ALA A 253 4.80 3.97 -44.75
CA ALA A 253 5.09 5.37 -44.42
C ALA A 253 6.58 5.67 -44.15
N SER A 254 7.47 5.58 -45.14
CA SER A 254 8.61 6.52 -45.26
C SER A 254 9.47 6.32 -46.52
N ASP A 255 9.61 7.37 -47.32
CA ASP A 255 10.64 7.55 -48.37
C ASP A 255 11.94 8.15 -47.76
N ALA A 256 12.41 7.65 -46.62
CA ALA A 256 13.67 8.09 -46.01
C ALA A 256 14.79 7.06 -46.25
N PRO A 257 16.02 7.49 -46.60
CA PRO A 257 17.13 6.55 -46.80
C PRO A 257 17.48 5.84 -45.48
N PRO A 258 17.85 4.54 -45.55
CA PRO A 258 18.10 3.74 -44.35
C PRO A 258 19.27 4.31 -43.56
N ALA A 259 19.05 4.50 -42.26
CA ALA A 259 20.12 4.78 -41.31
C ALA A 259 21.17 3.66 -41.35
N ALA A 260 22.44 4.02 -41.24
CA ALA A 260 23.54 3.07 -41.26
C ALA A 260 23.36 1.99 -40.16
N PRO A 261 23.68 0.72 -40.44
CA PRO A 261 23.53 -0.35 -39.45
C PRO A 261 24.41 -0.05 -38.24
N GLU A 262 23.80 -0.06 -37.05
CA GLU A 262 24.53 0.00 -35.79
C GLU A 262 25.55 -1.14 -35.76
N ALA A 263 26.79 -0.80 -35.37
CA ALA A 263 27.86 -1.78 -35.24
C ALA A 263 27.44 -2.89 -34.25
N PRO A 264 27.73 -4.17 -34.55
CA PRO A 264 27.37 -5.25 -33.65
C PRO A 264 28.07 -5.04 -32.31
N LEU A 265 27.26 -4.91 -31.25
CA LEU A 265 27.71 -4.86 -29.85
C LEU A 265 28.70 -6.00 -29.60
N ALA A 266 29.90 -5.66 -29.12
CA ALA A 266 30.91 -6.65 -28.75
C ALA A 266 30.34 -7.64 -27.72
N PRO A 267 30.64 -8.94 -27.82
CA PRO A 267 30.15 -9.94 -26.86
C PRO A 267 30.98 -9.84 -25.58
N SER A 268 30.65 -8.91 -24.70
CA SER A 268 31.28 -8.82 -23.38
C SER A 268 30.37 -8.18 -22.33
N ALA A 269 29.53 -8.98 -21.69
CA ALA A 269 29.28 -8.88 -20.25
C ALA A 269 28.50 -10.13 -19.81
N ARG A 270 28.94 -10.77 -18.72
CA ARG A 270 28.07 -11.70 -17.99
C ARG A 270 26.71 -11.04 -17.75
N PRO A 271 25.59 -11.77 -17.72
CA PRO A 271 24.31 -11.20 -17.32
C PRO A 271 24.49 -10.52 -15.95
N GLN A 272 24.38 -9.19 -15.94
CA GLN A 272 24.49 -8.40 -14.71
C GLN A 272 23.23 -8.67 -13.88
N SER A 273 23.39 -9.18 -12.66
CA SER A 273 22.27 -9.44 -11.77
C SER A 273 21.54 -8.14 -11.42
N MET A 274 20.27 -8.23 -11.04
CA MET A 274 19.49 -7.06 -10.62
C MET A 274 20.17 -6.30 -9.46
N LEU A 275 20.75 -7.03 -8.51
CA LEU A 275 21.53 -6.44 -7.41
C LEU A 275 22.77 -5.71 -7.92
N SER A 276 23.52 -6.27 -8.87
CA SER A 276 24.69 -5.57 -9.42
C SER A 276 24.32 -4.29 -10.16
N GLN A 277 23.15 -4.25 -10.81
CA GLN A 277 22.64 -3.02 -11.46
C GLN A 277 22.26 -1.94 -10.45
N ILE A 278 21.73 -2.34 -9.30
CA ILE A 278 21.38 -1.43 -8.20
C ILE A 278 22.65 -0.86 -7.57
N GLU A 279 23.60 -1.74 -7.23
CA GLU A 279 24.84 -1.36 -6.55
C GLU A 279 25.77 -0.56 -7.48
N ALA A 280 26.15 -1.13 -8.62
CA ALA A 280 27.19 -0.54 -9.48
C ALA A 280 26.68 0.65 -10.32
N ASN A 281 25.44 0.56 -10.83
CA ASN A 281 24.92 1.50 -11.83
C ASN A 281 23.86 2.45 -11.29
N GLY A 282 23.46 2.29 -10.02
CA GLY A 282 22.46 3.11 -9.35
C GLY A 282 21.11 3.10 -10.05
N ASN A 283 20.70 1.96 -10.63
CA ASN A 283 19.44 1.86 -11.38
C ASN A 283 18.23 1.99 -10.43
N PRO A 284 17.46 3.09 -10.48
CA PRO A 284 16.33 3.31 -9.58
C PRO A 284 15.14 2.39 -9.90
N ALA A 285 14.92 2.04 -11.18
CA ALA A 285 13.84 1.14 -11.59
C ALA A 285 14.04 -0.27 -11.03
N ALA A 286 15.28 -0.78 -11.12
CA ALA A 286 15.63 -2.08 -10.55
C ALA A 286 15.46 -2.09 -9.03
N GLY A 287 15.91 -1.04 -8.34
CA GLY A 287 15.75 -0.90 -6.90
C GLY A 287 14.29 -0.81 -6.48
N LEU A 288 13.48 -0.02 -7.21
CA LEU A 288 12.04 0.13 -6.97
C LEU A 288 11.30 -1.19 -7.16
N SER A 289 11.60 -1.95 -8.22
CA SER A 289 10.92 -3.24 -8.41
C SER A 289 11.26 -4.23 -7.31
N LEU A 290 12.53 -4.34 -6.91
CA LEU A 290 12.91 -5.22 -5.80
C LEU A 290 12.28 -4.78 -4.48
N ALA A 291 12.13 -3.46 -4.27
CA ALA A 291 11.42 -2.91 -3.11
C ALA A 291 9.95 -3.37 -3.07
N PHE A 292 9.25 -3.33 -4.20
CA PHE A 292 7.88 -3.84 -4.28
C PHE A 292 7.83 -5.36 -4.05
N ASP A 293 8.74 -6.13 -4.65
CA ASP A 293 8.80 -7.59 -4.44
C ASP A 293 9.01 -7.94 -2.96
N LEU A 294 9.82 -7.15 -2.23
CA LEU A 294 9.98 -7.27 -0.78
C LEU A 294 8.70 -6.94 -0.02
N VAL A 295 8.02 -5.84 -0.34
CA VAL A 295 6.75 -5.46 0.32
C VAL A 295 5.68 -6.52 0.07
N VAL A 296 5.58 -7.03 -1.16
CA VAL A 296 4.70 -8.13 -1.56
C VAL A 296 4.99 -9.38 -0.72
N ALA A 297 6.27 -9.73 -0.54
CA ALA A 297 6.66 -10.83 0.33
C ALA A 297 6.30 -10.57 1.79
N GLY A 298 6.47 -9.35 2.30
CA GLY A 298 6.02 -8.96 3.63
C GLY A 298 4.51 -9.17 3.84
N VAL A 299 3.67 -8.82 2.85
CA VAL A 299 2.22 -9.07 2.93
C VAL A 299 1.91 -10.57 2.91
N ALA A 300 2.55 -11.35 2.02
CA ALA A 300 2.36 -12.80 1.95
C ALA A 300 2.75 -13.52 3.25
N ILE A 301 3.84 -13.07 3.91
CA ILE A 301 4.29 -13.58 5.21
C ILE A 301 3.30 -13.20 6.32
N ARG A 302 2.70 -12.00 6.26
CA ARG A 302 1.72 -11.53 7.25
C ARG A 302 0.44 -12.38 7.26
N THR A 303 -0.04 -12.85 6.10
CA THR A 303 -1.33 -13.55 5.98
C THR A 303 -1.53 -14.68 7.01
N PRO A 304 -0.64 -15.70 7.08
CA PRO A 304 -0.76 -16.79 8.05
C PRO A 304 -0.55 -16.36 9.51
N ILE A 305 0.16 -15.25 9.76
CA ILE A 305 0.33 -14.69 11.10
C ILE A 305 -1.04 -14.24 11.62
N ARG A 306 -1.79 -13.48 10.81
CA ARG A 306 -3.13 -12.99 11.19
C ARG A 306 -4.18 -14.09 11.34
N ALA A 307 -4.10 -15.12 10.49
CA ALA A 307 -5.13 -16.14 10.45
C ALA A 307 -5.07 -17.16 11.60
N GLY A 308 -3.91 -17.36 12.24
CA GLY A 308 -3.82 -18.37 13.31
C GLY A 308 -2.43 -18.71 13.82
N TYR A 309 -1.39 -17.93 13.47
CA TYR A 309 -0.02 -18.13 13.99
C TYR A 309 0.54 -19.54 13.73
N SER A 310 0.29 -20.09 12.54
CA SER A 310 0.70 -21.46 12.19
C SER A 310 2.01 -21.49 11.39
N LEU A 311 3.03 -22.21 11.88
CA LEU A 311 4.28 -22.40 11.14
C LEU A 311 4.12 -23.26 9.90
N MET A 312 3.32 -24.34 9.99
CA MET A 312 3.05 -25.21 8.84
C MET A 312 2.38 -24.43 7.71
N THR A 313 1.45 -23.57 8.07
CA THR A 313 0.74 -22.72 7.13
C THR A 313 1.70 -21.73 6.46
N MET A 314 2.59 -21.09 7.21
CA MET A 314 3.65 -20.25 6.62
C MET A 314 4.51 -21.03 5.62
N ALA A 315 4.90 -22.26 5.96
CA ALA A 315 5.75 -23.10 5.11
C ALA A 315 5.08 -23.53 3.80
N ILE A 316 3.74 -23.53 3.71
CA ILE A 316 2.99 -23.87 2.51
C ILE A 316 2.57 -22.61 1.76
N TRP A 317 1.94 -21.66 2.44
CA TRP A 317 1.37 -20.44 1.84
C TRP A 317 2.44 -19.53 1.25
N VAL A 318 3.48 -19.21 2.02
CA VAL A 318 4.48 -18.23 1.59
C VAL A 318 5.20 -18.71 0.32
N PRO A 319 5.72 -19.95 0.23
CA PRO A 319 6.30 -20.44 -1.02
C PRO A 319 5.30 -20.54 -2.17
N SER A 320 4.04 -20.93 -1.91
CA SER A 320 3.02 -21.02 -2.96
C SER A 320 2.74 -19.64 -3.60
N VAL A 321 2.63 -18.60 -2.78
CA VAL A 321 2.45 -17.24 -3.28
C VAL A 321 3.71 -16.75 -3.98
N LEU A 322 4.88 -16.86 -3.34
CA LEU A 322 6.12 -16.25 -3.83
C LEU A 322 6.76 -16.97 -5.03
N LEU A 323 6.64 -18.30 -5.10
CA LEU A 323 7.33 -19.13 -6.09
C LEU A 323 6.39 -19.66 -7.18
N VAL A 324 5.07 -19.53 -7.02
CA VAL A 324 4.09 -19.98 -8.02
C VAL A 324 3.20 -18.83 -8.48
N ALA A 325 2.41 -18.23 -7.58
CA ALA A 325 1.44 -17.22 -7.96
C ALA A 325 2.10 -15.96 -8.54
N LEU A 326 3.12 -15.41 -7.87
CA LEU A 326 3.80 -14.19 -8.33
C LEU A 326 4.53 -14.36 -9.67
N PRO A 327 5.28 -15.45 -9.92
CA PRO A 327 5.84 -15.69 -11.25
C PRO A 327 4.78 -15.80 -12.36
N LEU A 328 3.64 -16.46 -12.11
CA LEU A 328 2.56 -16.54 -13.09
C LEU A 328 1.97 -15.16 -13.41
N ILE A 329 1.75 -14.35 -12.39
CA ILE A 329 1.33 -12.95 -12.57
C ILE A 329 2.38 -12.16 -13.30
N HIS A 330 3.66 -12.34 -13.00
CA HIS A 330 4.74 -11.65 -13.69
C HIS A 330 4.72 -11.96 -15.20
N VAL A 331 4.54 -13.22 -15.58
CA VAL A 331 4.39 -13.63 -16.99
C VAL A 331 3.16 -13.00 -17.62
N TYR A 332 2.01 -13.01 -16.94
CA TYR A 332 0.79 -12.34 -17.43
C TYR A 332 1.04 -10.86 -17.69
N MET A 333 1.70 -10.18 -16.75
CA MET A 333 2.00 -8.76 -16.84
C MET A 333 2.91 -8.43 -18.04
N ASP A 334 3.97 -9.22 -18.24
CA ASP A 334 4.89 -9.03 -19.35
C ASP A 334 4.20 -9.28 -20.70
N VAL A 335 3.50 -10.41 -20.84
CA VAL A 335 2.94 -10.84 -22.13
C VAL A 335 1.66 -10.09 -22.50
N ILE A 336 0.77 -9.85 -21.54
CA ILE A 336 -0.58 -9.33 -21.82
C ILE A 336 -0.68 -7.82 -21.57
N ILE A 337 -0.06 -7.32 -20.50
CA ILE A 337 -0.19 -5.92 -20.11
C ILE A 337 0.88 -5.03 -20.75
N LEU A 338 2.14 -5.44 -20.80
CA LEU A 338 3.18 -4.62 -21.44
C LEU A 338 3.23 -4.80 -22.96
N ARG A 339 3.03 -6.03 -23.48
CA ARG A 339 2.98 -6.41 -24.92
C ARG A 339 4.17 -6.00 -25.80
N ALA A 340 4.59 -4.74 -25.79
CA ALA A 340 5.63 -4.19 -26.66
C ALA A 340 7.05 -4.56 -26.22
N THR A 341 7.30 -4.76 -24.92
CA THR A 341 8.64 -5.10 -24.40
C THR A 341 8.57 -5.97 -23.15
N ASN A 342 9.63 -6.76 -22.92
CA ASN A 342 9.76 -7.57 -21.71
C ASN A 342 10.23 -6.74 -20.50
N TYR A 343 9.92 -7.22 -19.29
CA TYR A 343 10.27 -6.52 -18.05
C TYR A 343 11.77 -6.34 -17.87
N ARG A 344 12.56 -7.37 -18.19
CA ARG A 344 14.03 -7.32 -18.07
C ARG A 344 14.59 -6.15 -18.88
N HIS A 345 14.15 -5.96 -20.12
CA HIS A 345 14.59 -4.87 -20.98
C HIS A 345 14.12 -3.51 -20.45
N ASN A 346 12.86 -3.37 -20.04
CA ASN A 346 12.34 -2.11 -19.50
C ASN A 346 13.06 -1.68 -18.20
N VAL A 347 13.20 -2.59 -17.24
CA VAL A 347 13.70 -2.24 -15.90
C VAL A 347 15.23 -2.26 -15.83
N ILE A 348 15.88 -3.26 -16.43
CA ILE A 348 17.34 -3.37 -16.36
C ILE A 348 18.02 -2.46 -17.38
N HIS A 349 17.59 -2.50 -18.64
CA HIS A 349 18.28 -1.80 -19.73
C HIS A 349 17.78 -0.36 -19.90
N LYS A 350 16.46 -0.17 -20.07
CA LYS A 350 15.87 1.17 -20.25
C LYS A 350 15.74 1.97 -18.94
N ARG A 351 15.89 1.32 -17.78
CA ARG A 351 15.71 1.94 -16.45
C ARG A 351 14.34 2.62 -16.29
N ASN A 352 13.32 2.04 -16.91
CA ASN A 352 11.95 2.56 -16.87
C ASN A 352 11.35 2.32 -15.48
N TRP A 353 11.37 3.36 -14.64
CA TRP A 353 10.85 3.30 -13.27
C TRP A 353 9.32 3.32 -13.23
N GLY A 354 8.66 3.92 -14.22
CA GLY A 354 7.20 3.88 -14.37
C GLY A 354 6.70 2.45 -14.58
N ALA A 355 7.37 1.68 -15.43
CA ALA A 355 7.09 0.25 -15.62
C ALA A 355 7.35 -0.57 -14.33
N ALA A 356 8.42 -0.26 -13.59
CA ALA A 356 8.71 -0.90 -12.30
C ALA A 356 7.61 -0.61 -11.25
N LEU A 357 7.15 0.65 -11.16
CA LEU A 357 6.05 1.06 -10.30
C LEU A 357 4.75 0.34 -10.66
N LEU A 358 4.40 0.30 -11.95
CA LEU A 358 3.22 -0.38 -12.45
C LEU A 358 3.23 -1.87 -12.08
N LEU A 359 4.29 -2.59 -12.43
CA LEU A 359 4.40 -4.02 -12.12
C LEU A 359 4.34 -4.26 -10.61
N GLY A 360 5.10 -3.48 -9.83
CA GLY A 360 5.15 -3.61 -8.37
C GLY A 360 3.79 -3.41 -7.71
N SER A 361 3.06 -2.36 -8.12
CA SER A 361 1.71 -2.07 -7.62
C SER A 361 0.71 -3.20 -7.93
N LEU A 362 0.84 -3.84 -9.09
CA LEU A 362 -0.04 -4.92 -9.51
C LEU A 362 0.25 -6.24 -8.80
N LYS A 363 1.53 -6.57 -8.57
CA LYS A 363 1.90 -7.70 -7.70
C LYS A 363 1.38 -7.50 -6.28
N LEU A 364 1.49 -6.28 -5.74
CA LEU A 364 0.96 -5.93 -4.42
C LEU A 364 -0.55 -6.11 -4.37
N LEU A 365 -1.26 -5.66 -5.40
CA LEU A 365 -2.71 -5.84 -5.51
C LEU A 365 -3.10 -7.33 -5.52
N VAL A 366 -2.40 -8.18 -6.29
CA VAL A 366 -2.69 -9.62 -6.29
C VAL A 366 -2.51 -10.23 -4.90
N VAL A 367 -1.43 -9.90 -4.20
CA VAL A 367 -1.21 -10.46 -2.85
C VAL A 367 -2.19 -9.92 -1.84
N LEU A 368 -2.67 -8.68 -1.96
CA LEU A 368 -3.76 -8.16 -1.13
C LEU A 368 -5.09 -8.91 -1.39
N LEU A 369 -5.38 -9.26 -2.64
CA LEU A 369 -6.55 -10.07 -2.98
C LEU A 369 -6.40 -11.49 -2.44
N LEU A 370 -5.23 -12.11 -2.59
CA LEU A 370 -4.95 -13.44 -2.03
C LEU A 370 -5.03 -13.45 -0.49
N ASP A 371 -4.50 -12.42 0.18
CA ASP A 371 -4.63 -12.23 1.63
C ASP A 371 -6.12 -12.15 2.01
N THR A 372 -6.92 -11.41 1.25
CA THR A 372 -8.36 -11.25 1.53
C THR A 372 -9.13 -12.56 1.35
N ILE A 373 -8.90 -13.26 0.24
CA ILE A 373 -9.49 -14.58 -0.03
C ILE A 373 -9.11 -15.56 1.09
N TYR A 374 -7.84 -15.54 1.50
CA TYR A 374 -7.34 -16.36 2.59
C TYR A 374 -8.14 -16.10 3.88
N GLN A 375 -8.27 -14.83 4.28
CA GLN A 375 -9.01 -14.46 5.50
C GLN A 375 -10.49 -14.83 5.39
N SER A 376 -11.13 -14.58 4.25
CA SER A 376 -12.55 -14.89 4.01
C SER A 376 -12.82 -16.40 4.09
N ASN A 377 -11.94 -17.21 3.49
CA ASN A 377 -12.02 -18.67 3.56
C ASN A 377 -11.78 -19.21 4.98
N CYS A 378 -11.05 -18.48 5.83
CA CYS A 378 -10.93 -18.83 7.24
C CYS A 378 -12.16 -18.42 8.06
N ALA A 379 -12.82 -17.31 7.75
CA ALA A 379 -13.96 -16.81 8.51
C ALA A 379 -15.25 -17.63 8.28
N THR A 380 -15.46 -18.13 7.06
CA THR A 380 -16.69 -18.84 6.64
C THR A 380 -16.88 -20.24 7.24
N HIS A 381 -15.92 -20.75 8.02
CA HIS A 381 -15.87 -22.15 8.46
C HIS A 381 -15.97 -22.40 9.96
N ALA A 382 -16.36 -21.39 10.75
CA ALA A 382 -16.69 -21.58 12.17
C ALA A 382 -17.95 -22.44 12.42
N TYR A 383 -18.37 -23.34 11.50
CA TYR A 383 -19.59 -24.14 11.72
C TYR A 383 -19.65 -25.57 11.16
N ILE A 384 -18.74 -26.09 10.32
CA ILE A 384 -18.84 -27.50 9.87
C ILE A 384 -17.47 -28.17 9.64
N ASP A 385 -17.34 -29.33 10.30
CA ASP A 385 -16.24 -30.28 10.40
C ASP A 385 -15.41 -30.55 9.12
N HIS A 386 -14.09 -30.58 9.32
CA HIS A 386 -12.99 -31.12 8.50
C HIS A 386 -12.23 -30.14 7.57
N GLY A 387 -11.15 -29.57 8.13
CA GLY A 387 -9.86 -29.39 7.45
C GLY A 387 -9.32 -27.96 7.34
N LEU A 388 -10.10 -26.95 7.75
CA LEU A 388 -9.97 -25.58 7.28
C LEU A 388 -10.40 -24.60 8.38
N CYS A 389 -9.46 -23.78 8.87
CA CYS A 389 -9.60 -22.74 9.91
C CYS A 389 -10.66 -23.02 11.02
N GLU A 390 -10.50 -24.09 11.80
CA GLU A 390 -11.37 -24.45 12.95
C GLU A 390 -10.87 -23.90 14.31
N GLU A 391 -11.65 -22.97 14.88
CA GLU A 391 -12.26 -22.88 16.24
C GLU A 391 -11.46 -22.94 17.58
N PRO A 392 -12.04 -22.46 18.72
CA PRO A 392 -12.14 -21.09 19.20
C PRO A 392 -11.21 -20.80 20.41
N LYS A 393 -10.34 -21.75 20.79
CA LYS A 393 -9.41 -21.62 21.92
C LYS A 393 -7.99 -21.63 21.40
N TYR A 394 -7.48 -20.43 21.09
CA TYR A 394 -6.05 -20.27 20.91
C TYR A 394 -5.34 -20.88 22.13
N PRO A 395 -4.37 -21.79 21.93
CA PRO A 395 -3.63 -22.34 23.03
C PRO A 395 -3.04 -21.20 23.88
N ASN A 396 -3.11 -21.36 25.20
CA ASN A 396 -2.52 -20.40 26.16
C ASN A 396 -0.98 -20.40 26.11
N SER A 397 -0.35 -21.17 25.21
CA SER A 397 1.10 -21.24 25.03
C SER A 397 1.51 -20.94 23.59
N LEU A 398 2.71 -20.36 23.42
CA LEU A 398 3.27 -20.09 22.10
C LEU A 398 3.42 -21.36 21.27
N GLY A 399 3.95 -22.44 21.86
CA GLY A 399 4.16 -23.71 21.18
C GLY A 399 2.85 -24.31 20.65
N GLY A 400 1.77 -24.20 21.42
CA GLY A 400 0.45 -24.63 20.96
C GLY A 400 -0.02 -23.79 19.76
N ARG A 401 0.09 -22.46 19.81
CA ARG A 401 -0.28 -21.58 18.70
C ARG A 401 0.52 -21.90 17.43
N LEU A 402 1.83 -22.05 17.54
CA LEU A 402 2.73 -22.40 16.42
C LEU A 402 2.39 -23.75 15.77
N ALA A 403 1.81 -24.67 16.55
CA ALA A 403 1.43 -26.02 16.11
C ALA A 403 0.03 -26.09 15.50
N VAL A 404 -0.82 -25.06 15.63
CA VAL A 404 -2.15 -25.03 14.99
C VAL A 404 -1.99 -25.12 13.49
N SER A 405 -2.84 -25.89 12.81
CA SER A 405 -2.95 -25.89 11.36
C SER A 405 -4.09 -24.96 10.93
N ALA A 406 -3.77 -23.84 10.30
CA ALA A 406 -4.74 -22.85 9.84
C ALA A 406 -4.69 -22.72 8.31
N ILE A 407 -4.66 -23.86 7.60
CA ILE A 407 -4.60 -23.89 6.14
C ILE A 407 -6.03 -23.70 5.61
N PRO A 408 -6.34 -22.60 4.88
CA PRO A 408 -7.64 -22.40 4.26
C PRO A 408 -7.74 -23.19 2.95
N ASP A 409 -8.96 -23.33 2.45
CA ASP A 409 -9.21 -24.06 1.21
C ASP A 409 -8.91 -23.14 0.05
N VAL A 410 -7.66 -23.14 -0.39
CA VAL A 410 -7.20 -22.27 -1.47
C VAL A 410 -7.83 -22.68 -2.82
N LEU A 411 -8.42 -23.87 -2.93
CA LEU A 411 -8.99 -24.40 -4.18
C LEU A 411 -10.50 -24.21 -4.32
N ARG A 412 -11.15 -23.57 -3.35
CA ARG A 412 -12.54 -23.13 -3.46
C ARG A 412 -12.76 -22.26 -4.68
N TRP A 413 -13.85 -22.49 -5.43
CA TRP A 413 -14.16 -21.79 -6.68
C TRP A 413 -14.27 -20.26 -6.55
N GLN A 414 -14.53 -19.73 -5.36
CA GLN A 414 -14.51 -18.28 -5.07
C GLN A 414 -13.14 -17.65 -5.32
N ALA A 415 -12.05 -18.33 -4.93
CA ALA A 415 -10.69 -17.84 -5.06
C ALA A 415 -10.22 -17.64 -6.53
N PRO A 416 -10.31 -18.65 -7.43
CA PRO A 416 -9.95 -18.46 -8.82
C PRO A 416 -10.90 -17.51 -9.54
N LEU A 417 -12.18 -17.41 -9.13
CA LEU A 417 -13.10 -16.44 -9.71
C LEU A 417 -12.63 -15.00 -9.47
N ALA A 418 -12.25 -14.67 -8.24
CA ALA A 418 -11.71 -13.36 -7.88
C ALA A 418 -10.41 -13.04 -8.62
N LEU A 419 -9.50 -14.01 -8.76
CA LEU A 419 -8.27 -13.84 -9.53
C LEU A 419 -8.55 -13.62 -11.02
N VAL A 420 -9.43 -14.41 -11.64
CA VAL A 420 -9.81 -14.23 -13.05
C VAL A 420 -10.47 -12.87 -13.26
N LEU A 421 -11.37 -12.45 -12.36
CA LEU A 421 -11.97 -11.14 -12.44
C LEU A 421 -10.94 -10.02 -12.31
N LEU A 422 -9.94 -10.15 -11.43
CA LEU A 422 -8.84 -9.19 -11.34
C LEU A 422 -8.12 -9.06 -12.69
N LEU A 423 -7.78 -10.17 -13.34
CA LEU A 423 -7.11 -10.13 -14.65
C LEU A 423 -7.97 -9.45 -15.72
N LEU A 424 -9.27 -9.76 -15.76
CA LEU A 424 -10.23 -9.11 -16.66
C LEU A 424 -10.39 -7.61 -16.36
N LEU A 425 -10.41 -7.24 -15.08
CA LEU A 425 -10.48 -5.86 -14.64
C LEU A 425 -9.24 -5.09 -15.12
N LEU A 426 -8.04 -5.64 -15.00
CA LEU A 426 -6.82 -5.00 -15.51
C LEU A 426 -6.86 -4.78 -17.02
N LEU A 427 -7.42 -5.72 -17.79
CA LEU A 427 -7.64 -5.55 -19.23
C LEU A 427 -8.66 -4.45 -19.53
N ALA A 428 -9.75 -4.39 -18.77
CA ALA A 428 -10.76 -3.34 -18.90
C ALA A 428 -10.16 -1.96 -18.61
N ILE A 429 -9.34 -1.82 -17.57
CA ILE A 429 -8.63 -0.58 -17.25
C ILE A 429 -7.67 -0.19 -18.35
N LYS A 430 -6.85 -1.15 -18.83
CA LYS A 430 -5.93 -0.92 -19.95
C LYS A 430 -6.68 -0.40 -21.17
N LEU A 431 -7.84 -0.98 -21.49
CA LEU A 431 -8.70 -0.52 -22.58
C LEU A 431 -9.24 0.90 -22.32
N LEU A 432 -9.73 1.20 -21.12
CA LEU A 432 -10.26 2.52 -20.76
C LEU A 432 -9.19 3.61 -20.86
N VAL A 433 -7.97 3.34 -20.36
CA VAL A 433 -6.83 4.26 -20.47
C VAL A 433 -6.44 4.48 -21.93
N ARG A 434 -6.37 3.40 -22.73
CA ARG A 434 -6.10 3.51 -24.17
C ARG A 434 -7.17 4.34 -24.88
N LEU A 435 -8.45 4.11 -24.61
CA LEU A 435 -9.56 4.85 -25.20
C LEU A 435 -9.52 6.33 -24.82
N ARG A 436 -9.25 6.65 -23.54
CA ARG A 436 -9.13 8.04 -23.06
C ARG A 436 -8.12 8.83 -23.89
N PHE A 437 -6.95 8.25 -24.18
CA PHE A 437 -5.90 8.91 -24.94
C PHE A 437 -6.12 8.86 -26.46
N ALA A 438 -6.67 7.75 -26.98
CA ALA A 438 -6.97 7.61 -28.41
C ALA A 438 -7.99 8.64 -28.91
N LEU A 439 -8.88 9.14 -28.04
CA LEU A 439 -9.82 10.22 -28.35
C LEU A 439 -9.13 11.58 -28.61
N LEU A 440 -7.90 11.77 -28.12
CA LEU A 440 -7.10 12.99 -28.34
C LEU A 440 -6.09 12.81 -29.46
N SER A 441 -5.46 11.63 -29.53
CA SER A 441 -4.46 11.30 -30.55
C SER A 441 -4.73 9.90 -31.11
N SER A 442 -5.21 9.84 -32.34
CA SER A 442 -5.54 8.58 -33.01
C SER A 442 -4.33 7.68 -33.28
N SER A 443 -3.11 8.25 -33.24
CA SER A 443 -1.85 7.52 -33.39
C SER A 443 -1.25 7.07 -32.05
N PHE A 444 -1.90 7.35 -30.91
CA PHE A 444 -1.38 6.99 -29.60
C PHE A 444 -1.40 5.47 -29.38
N SER A 445 -0.25 4.94 -28.96
CA SER A 445 -0.07 3.55 -28.55
C SER A 445 0.26 3.50 -27.06
N LEU A 446 -0.65 2.88 -26.28
CA LEU A 446 -0.42 2.69 -24.85
C LEU A 446 0.76 1.74 -24.59
N ASP A 447 0.90 0.70 -25.41
CA ASP A 447 1.96 -0.30 -25.23
C ASP A 447 3.34 0.32 -25.45
N ASP A 448 3.49 1.17 -26.46
CA ASP A 448 4.75 1.89 -26.73
C ASP A 448 5.06 2.90 -25.62
N SER A 449 4.06 3.64 -25.13
CA SER A 449 4.24 4.57 -24.02
C SER A 449 4.61 3.85 -22.71
N LEU A 450 4.06 2.66 -22.45
CA LEU A 450 4.47 1.87 -21.28
C LEU A 450 5.89 1.28 -21.43
N ALA A 451 6.33 1.03 -22.66
CA ALA A 451 7.66 0.53 -22.97
C ALA A 451 8.74 1.62 -23.05
N ASP A 452 8.36 2.88 -23.20
CA ASP A 452 9.27 4.01 -23.26
C ASP A 452 9.61 4.54 -21.86
N ALA A 453 10.91 4.59 -21.55
CA ALA A 453 11.40 5.13 -20.28
C ALA A 453 11.30 6.66 -20.22
N SER A 454 11.12 7.33 -21.35
CA SER A 454 10.94 8.79 -21.42
C SER A 454 9.51 9.23 -21.06
N THR A 455 8.54 8.31 -21.08
CA THR A 455 7.13 8.60 -20.75
C THR A 455 6.71 7.88 -19.47
N SER A 456 6.83 8.56 -18.33
CA SER A 456 6.50 7.99 -17.03
C SER A 456 5.05 8.26 -16.59
N ALA A 457 4.45 9.36 -17.05
CA ALA A 457 3.13 9.81 -16.64
C ALA A 457 2.03 8.76 -16.90
N THR A 458 2.02 8.18 -18.10
CA THR A 458 1.07 7.15 -18.50
C THR A 458 1.15 5.91 -17.59
N ALA A 459 2.36 5.46 -17.27
CA ALA A 459 2.57 4.29 -16.42
C ALA A 459 2.12 4.53 -14.98
N ILE A 460 2.39 5.72 -14.42
CA ILE A 460 1.96 6.12 -13.08
C ILE A 460 0.44 6.15 -12.98
N VAL A 461 -0.23 6.77 -13.95
CA VAL A 461 -1.70 6.86 -13.98
C VAL A 461 -2.33 5.48 -14.13
N PHE A 462 -1.78 4.64 -15.00
CA PHE A 462 -2.26 3.27 -15.15
C PHE A 462 -2.05 2.44 -13.88
N ALA A 463 -0.92 2.62 -13.18
CA ALA A 463 -0.66 2.00 -11.88
C ALA A 463 -1.68 2.45 -10.82
N GLY A 464 -1.91 3.76 -10.70
CA GLY A 464 -2.85 4.33 -9.73
C GLY A 464 -4.30 3.90 -9.96
N HIS A 465 -4.78 3.92 -11.22
CA HIS A 465 -6.11 3.43 -11.56
C HIS A 465 -6.26 1.93 -11.27
N SER A 466 -5.28 1.14 -11.68
CA SER A 466 -5.30 -0.31 -11.49
C SER A 466 -5.28 -0.67 -10.01
N PHE A 467 -4.45 0.00 -9.21
CA PHE A 467 -4.39 -0.22 -7.77
C PHE A 467 -5.69 0.23 -7.10
N GLY A 468 -6.21 1.44 -7.41
CA GLY A 468 -7.45 1.96 -6.84
C GLY A 468 -8.67 1.08 -7.14
N GLN A 469 -8.87 0.68 -8.40
CA GLN A 469 -9.97 -0.24 -8.76
C GLN A 469 -9.73 -1.65 -8.23
N GLY A 470 -8.48 -2.08 -8.14
CA GLY A 470 -8.12 -3.31 -7.47
C GLY A 470 -8.54 -3.34 -5.99
N LEU A 471 -8.35 -2.24 -5.26
CA LEU A 471 -8.82 -2.12 -3.88
C LEU A 471 -10.34 -2.25 -3.77
N VAL A 472 -11.10 -1.77 -4.76
CA VAL A 472 -12.55 -2.01 -4.82
C VAL A 472 -12.84 -3.50 -4.85
N LEU A 473 -12.21 -4.25 -5.77
CA LEU A 473 -12.37 -5.70 -5.87
C LEU A 473 -11.96 -6.42 -4.59
N VAL A 474 -10.86 -6.00 -3.95
CA VAL A 474 -10.42 -6.51 -2.64
C VAL A 474 -11.51 -6.28 -1.58
N GLY A 475 -12.15 -5.11 -1.56
CA GLY A 475 -13.27 -4.82 -0.67
C GLY A 475 -14.43 -5.80 -0.87
N VAL A 476 -14.84 -6.04 -2.12
CA VAL A 476 -15.93 -6.99 -2.45
C VAL A 476 -15.56 -8.43 -2.08
N ALA A 477 -14.32 -8.84 -2.33
CA ALA A 477 -13.84 -10.18 -2.02
C ALA A 477 -13.70 -10.47 -0.52
N THR A 478 -13.83 -9.45 0.34
CA THR A 478 -13.73 -9.61 1.81
C THR A 478 -14.88 -10.46 2.35
N CYS A 479 -16.09 -10.26 1.82
CA CYS A 479 -17.30 -10.94 2.26
C CYS A 479 -17.82 -11.90 1.18
N ALA A 480 -17.25 -13.10 1.14
CA ALA A 480 -17.62 -14.10 0.14
C ALA A 480 -18.91 -14.85 0.55
N ASP A 481 -19.91 -14.88 -0.34
CA ASP A 481 -21.08 -15.76 -0.20
C ASP A 481 -20.66 -17.24 -0.40
N ALA A 482 -21.26 -18.13 0.41
CA ALA A 482 -21.06 -19.57 0.30
C ALA A 482 -21.61 -20.13 -1.01
N ASP A 483 -22.68 -19.55 -1.55
CA ASP A 483 -23.22 -19.87 -2.85
C ASP A 483 -22.37 -19.21 -3.95
N VAL A 484 -21.73 -20.05 -4.77
CA VAL A 484 -20.82 -19.59 -5.84
C VAL A 484 -21.53 -18.70 -6.86
N GLY A 485 -22.83 -18.92 -7.12
CA GLY A 485 -23.61 -18.14 -8.07
C GLY A 485 -23.89 -16.72 -7.57
N ARG A 486 -24.34 -16.59 -6.32
CA ARG A 486 -24.50 -15.29 -5.64
C ARG A 486 -23.17 -14.59 -5.45
N HIS A 487 -22.14 -15.30 -4.99
CA HIS A 487 -20.79 -14.75 -4.88
C HIS A 487 -20.30 -14.19 -6.21
N ALA A 488 -20.51 -14.91 -7.32
CA ALA A 488 -20.17 -14.39 -8.63
C ALA A 488 -20.98 -13.13 -8.96
N ALA A 489 -22.31 -13.15 -8.77
CA ALA A 489 -23.16 -12.00 -9.04
C ALA A 489 -22.73 -10.75 -8.25
N ASP A 490 -22.43 -10.91 -6.96
CA ASP A 490 -21.95 -9.82 -6.10
C ASP A 490 -20.57 -9.34 -6.53
N LEU A 491 -19.65 -10.27 -6.77
CA LEU A 491 -18.29 -9.96 -7.19
C LEU A 491 -18.28 -9.15 -8.50
N PHE A 492 -19.03 -9.58 -9.53
CA PHE A 492 -19.14 -8.86 -10.79
C PHE A 492 -19.93 -7.55 -10.66
N GLY A 493 -21.08 -7.58 -9.98
CA GLY A 493 -21.99 -6.44 -9.85
C GLY A 493 -21.37 -5.29 -9.08
N TRP A 494 -20.84 -5.55 -7.88
CA TRP A 494 -20.21 -4.53 -7.05
C TRP A 494 -18.89 -4.02 -7.62
N THR A 495 -18.09 -4.88 -8.26
CA THR A 495 -16.89 -4.41 -8.97
C THR A 495 -17.26 -3.47 -10.12
N ALA A 496 -18.31 -3.77 -10.89
CA ALA A 496 -18.79 -2.90 -11.95
C ALA A 496 -19.32 -1.55 -11.41
N ILE A 497 -20.10 -1.57 -10.32
CA ILE A 497 -20.57 -0.34 -9.65
C ILE A 497 -19.37 0.50 -9.19
N GLY A 498 -18.40 -0.11 -8.51
CA GLY A 498 -17.20 0.60 -8.06
C GLY A 498 -16.35 1.15 -9.21
N CYS A 499 -16.27 0.45 -10.34
CA CYS A 499 -15.63 0.98 -11.56
C CYS A 499 -16.34 2.24 -12.08
N VAL A 500 -17.67 2.24 -12.10
CA VAL A 500 -18.45 3.43 -12.49
C VAL A 500 -18.20 4.59 -11.52
N LEU A 501 -18.24 4.34 -10.21
CA LEU A 501 -17.96 5.38 -9.20
C LEU A 501 -16.55 5.95 -9.34
N MET A 502 -15.55 5.10 -9.60
CA MET A 502 -14.17 5.53 -9.86
C MET A 502 -14.06 6.43 -11.10
N LEU A 503 -14.73 6.07 -12.20
CA LEU A 503 -14.76 6.89 -13.41
C LEU A 503 -15.44 8.25 -13.17
N VAL A 504 -16.55 8.26 -12.43
CA VAL A 504 -17.23 9.52 -12.07
C VAL A 504 -16.32 10.38 -11.19
N SER A 505 -15.66 9.78 -10.19
CA SER A 505 -14.67 10.46 -9.35
C SER A 505 -13.54 11.07 -10.18
N GLN A 506 -12.98 10.33 -11.14
CA GLN A 506 -11.94 10.84 -12.03
C GLN A 506 -12.42 12.08 -12.81
N LEU A 507 -13.63 12.03 -13.39
CA LEU A 507 -14.21 13.16 -14.12
C LEU A 507 -14.46 14.38 -13.22
N LEU A 508 -14.89 14.16 -11.97
CA LEU A 508 -15.08 15.23 -11.00
C LEU A 508 -13.73 15.85 -10.61
N ASN A 509 -12.73 15.03 -10.34
CA ASN A 509 -11.41 15.49 -9.91
C ASN A 509 -10.66 16.22 -11.03
N ASP A 510 -10.73 15.73 -12.27
CA ASP A 510 -10.20 16.43 -13.45
C ASP A 510 -10.80 17.84 -13.58
N LYS A 511 -12.11 17.99 -13.34
CA LYS A 511 -12.81 19.28 -13.48
C LYS A 511 -12.63 20.21 -12.28
N LEU A 512 -12.57 19.68 -11.07
CA LEU A 512 -12.66 20.46 -9.83
C LEU A 512 -11.31 20.66 -9.15
N ILE A 513 -10.48 19.61 -9.09
CA ILE A 513 -9.17 19.66 -8.45
C ILE A 513 -8.12 20.26 -9.40
N VAL A 514 -7.95 19.65 -10.57
CA VAL A 514 -6.96 20.08 -11.58
C VAL A 514 -7.61 20.97 -12.64
N ARG A 515 -8.39 21.96 -12.18
CA ARG A 515 -9.21 22.81 -13.05
C ARG A 515 -8.40 23.63 -14.06
N GLY A 516 -8.94 23.80 -15.26
CA GLY A 516 -8.35 24.66 -16.30
C GLY A 516 -7.07 24.10 -16.91
N LEU A 517 -6.89 22.78 -16.88
CA LEU A 517 -5.92 22.00 -17.64
C LEU A 517 -6.67 20.78 -18.20
N SER A 518 -6.33 20.33 -19.40
CA SER A 518 -6.76 19.01 -19.87
C SER A 518 -5.80 17.98 -19.29
N ASN A 519 -6.23 17.22 -18.28
CA ASN A 519 -5.40 16.19 -17.67
C ASN A 519 -4.92 15.18 -18.70
N ALA A 520 -5.81 14.73 -19.58
CA ALA A 520 -5.45 13.77 -20.62
C ALA A 520 -4.37 14.31 -21.59
N GLN A 521 -4.41 15.60 -21.96
CA GLN A 521 -3.35 16.20 -22.75
C GLN A 521 -2.05 16.33 -21.94
N ALA A 522 -2.13 16.79 -20.70
CA ALA A 522 -0.96 16.93 -19.84
C ALA A 522 -0.25 15.59 -19.58
N LEU A 523 -0.98 14.48 -19.51
CA LEU A 523 -0.41 13.14 -19.41
C LEU A 523 0.27 12.69 -20.71
N LEU A 524 -0.28 13.04 -21.88
CA LEU A 524 0.37 12.82 -23.17
C LEU A 524 1.65 13.65 -23.33
N ASP A 525 1.69 14.84 -22.71
CA ASP A 525 2.86 15.71 -22.64
C ASP A 525 3.84 15.30 -21.51
N ASP A 526 3.66 14.11 -20.93
CA ASP A 526 4.44 13.54 -19.83
C ASP A 526 4.53 14.39 -18.54
N ASN A 527 3.47 15.12 -18.20
CA ASN A 527 3.42 15.85 -16.92
C ASN A 527 3.25 14.86 -15.74
N VAL A 528 4.38 14.49 -15.14
CA VAL A 528 4.46 13.59 -13.98
C VAL A 528 3.72 14.12 -12.75
N ALA A 529 3.65 15.45 -12.55
CA ALA A 529 2.93 16.03 -11.41
C ALA A 529 1.42 15.76 -11.50
N VAL A 530 0.83 15.95 -12.70
CA VAL A 530 -0.56 15.60 -12.98
C VAL A 530 -0.77 14.09 -12.81
N ALA A 531 0.17 13.28 -13.30
CA ALA A 531 0.11 11.82 -13.17
C ALA A 531 0.08 11.35 -11.71
N MET A 532 0.95 11.89 -10.86
CA MET A 532 0.97 11.58 -9.42
C MET A 532 -0.35 11.97 -8.76
N MET A 533 -0.85 13.17 -9.06
CA MET A 533 -2.11 13.65 -8.49
C MET A 533 -3.30 12.75 -8.87
N GLU A 534 -3.42 12.39 -10.15
CA GLU A 534 -4.50 11.53 -10.65
C GLU A 534 -4.38 10.10 -10.10
N ALA A 535 -3.16 9.57 -9.99
CA ALA A 535 -2.91 8.27 -9.37
C ALA A 535 -3.31 8.28 -7.88
N GLY A 536 -2.90 9.30 -7.12
CA GLY A 536 -3.24 9.44 -5.70
C GLY A 536 -4.74 9.56 -5.46
N GLN A 537 -5.45 10.33 -6.29
CA GLN A 537 -6.91 10.43 -6.26
C GLN A 537 -7.60 9.10 -6.51
N SER A 538 -7.08 8.32 -7.46
CA SER A 538 -7.58 6.99 -7.78
C SER A 538 -7.40 6.03 -6.60
N VAL A 539 -6.21 6.02 -5.98
CA VAL A 539 -5.95 5.21 -4.79
C VAL A 539 -6.83 5.65 -3.61
N ALA A 540 -6.94 6.95 -3.36
CA ALA A 540 -7.79 7.51 -2.29
C ALA A 540 -9.27 7.13 -2.48
N THR A 541 -9.79 7.25 -3.69
CA THR A 541 -11.17 6.86 -4.01
C THR A 541 -11.36 5.35 -3.89
N GLY A 542 -10.39 4.56 -4.33
CA GLY A 542 -10.39 3.10 -4.17
C GLY A 542 -10.43 2.67 -2.70
N VAL A 543 -9.68 3.33 -1.82
CA VAL A 543 -9.71 3.10 -0.36
C VAL A 543 -11.08 3.40 0.24
N VAL A 544 -11.73 4.49 -0.17
CA VAL A 544 -13.07 4.87 0.31
C VAL A 544 -14.12 3.85 -0.16
N ILE A 545 -14.14 3.51 -1.45
CA ILE A 545 -15.09 2.53 -2.00
C ILE A 545 -14.84 1.15 -1.39
N HIS A 546 -13.58 0.74 -1.21
CA HIS A 546 -13.27 -0.47 -0.45
C HIS A 546 -13.93 -0.43 0.93
N ALA A 547 -13.84 0.69 1.65
CA ALA A 547 -14.40 0.79 2.99
C ALA A 547 -15.93 0.65 3.01
N THR A 548 -16.63 1.20 2.01
CA THR A 548 -18.10 1.07 1.88
C THR A 548 -18.53 -0.35 1.51
N MET A 549 -17.75 -1.05 0.68
CA MET A 549 -18.02 -2.43 0.26
C MET A 549 -17.91 -3.43 1.41
N VAL A 550 -16.99 -3.18 2.36
CA VAL A 550 -16.81 -4.03 3.54
C VAL A 550 -17.87 -3.76 4.61
N GLY A 551 -18.31 -2.51 4.80
CA GLY A 551 -19.28 -2.14 5.84
C GLY A 551 -20.75 -2.31 5.43
N GLY A 552 -21.09 -3.41 4.75
CA GLY A 552 -22.31 -3.62 3.95
C GLY A 552 -23.69 -3.27 4.55
N GLY A 553 -24.71 -3.25 3.69
CA GLY A 553 -26.12 -3.10 4.05
C GLY A 553 -26.88 -4.42 3.90
N THR A 554 -28.02 -4.56 4.58
CA THR A 554 -28.77 -5.84 4.67
C THR A 554 -29.45 -6.26 3.38
N ASP A 555 -29.69 -5.31 2.48
CA ASP A 555 -30.16 -5.55 1.12
C ASP A 555 -29.43 -4.66 0.09
N PHE A 556 -29.61 -4.97 -1.20
CA PHE A 556 -28.95 -4.27 -2.29
C PHE A 556 -29.25 -2.75 -2.31
N ALA A 557 -30.49 -2.33 -2.01
CA ALA A 557 -30.87 -0.93 -2.07
C ALA A 557 -30.23 -0.14 -0.93
N GLU A 558 -30.19 -0.72 0.27
CA GLU A 558 -29.48 -0.18 1.42
C GLU A 558 -27.97 -0.10 1.16
N ALA A 559 -27.36 -1.19 0.70
CA ALA A 559 -25.93 -1.23 0.40
C ALA A 559 -25.54 -0.23 -0.70
N LEU A 560 -26.38 -0.07 -1.72
CA LEU A 560 -26.15 0.91 -2.79
C LEU A 560 -26.31 2.34 -2.27
N GLY A 561 -27.36 2.60 -1.48
CA GLY A 561 -27.61 3.89 -0.86
C GLY A 561 -26.46 4.33 0.05
N SER A 562 -26.00 3.46 0.94
CA SER A 562 -24.89 3.74 1.85
C SER A 562 -23.59 3.99 1.09
N THR A 563 -23.27 3.13 0.11
CA THR A 563 -22.10 3.28 -0.76
C THR A 563 -22.10 4.62 -1.46
N LEU A 564 -23.22 5.02 -2.08
CA LEU A 564 -23.33 6.30 -2.78
C LEU A 564 -23.18 7.49 -1.83
N ILE A 565 -23.81 7.45 -0.65
CA ILE A 565 -23.75 8.54 0.33
C ILE A 565 -22.32 8.74 0.83
N PHE A 566 -21.67 7.69 1.31
CA PHE A 566 -20.30 7.81 1.84
C PHE A 566 -19.29 8.13 0.75
N TRP A 567 -19.46 7.57 -0.46
CA TRP A 567 -18.66 7.97 -1.61
C TRP A 567 -18.81 9.48 -1.90
N VAL A 568 -20.03 10.01 -2.03
CA VAL A 568 -20.25 11.45 -2.27
C VAL A 568 -19.64 12.30 -1.16
N LEU A 569 -19.89 11.96 0.11
CA LEU A 569 -19.37 12.73 1.25
C LEU A 569 -17.83 12.72 1.28
N SER A 570 -17.20 11.58 1.02
CA SER A 570 -15.75 11.49 0.93
C SER A 570 -15.20 12.30 -0.25
N GLN A 571 -15.83 12.27 -1.43
CA GLN A 571 -15.40 13.12 -2.55
C GLN A 571 -15.49 14.61 -2.19
N VAL A 572 -16.58 15.04 -1.53
CA VAL A 572 -16.72 16.42 -1.03
C VAL A 572 -15.62 16.77 -0.03
N LEU A 573 -15.27 15.88 0.89
CA LEU A 573 -14.21 16.12 1.87
C LEU A 573 -12.81 16.20 1.22
N LEU A 574 -12.51 15.36 0.23
CA LEU A 574 -11.26 15.44 -0.54
C LEU A 574 -11.17 16.78 -1.29
N LEU A 575 -12.26 17.22 -1.93
CA LEU A 575 -12.35 18.53 -2.59
C LEU A 575 -12.19 19.70 -1.62
N LEU A 576 -12.85 19.61 -0.47
CA LEU A 576 -12.74 20.60 0.60
C LEU A 576 -11.30 20.70 1.09
N PHE A 577 -10.63 19.57 1.27
CA PHE A 577 -9.23 19.57 1.70
C PHE A 577 -8.33 20.25 0.70
N THR A 578 -8.41 19.91 -0.58
CA THR A 578 -7.61 20.58 -1.62
C THR A 578 -7.87 22.09 -1.64
N ALA A 579 -9.12 22.53 -1.48
CA ALA A 579 -9.46 23.95 -1.43
C ALA A 579 -8.88 24.67 -0.19
N VAL A 580 -8.93 24.04 0.99
CA VAL A 580 -8.34 24.58 2.21
C VAL A 580 -6.82 24.57 2.13
N TYR A 581 -6.22 23.50 1.62
CA TYR A 581 -4.79 23.34 1.42
C TYR A 581 -4.23 24.50 0.61
N ARG A 582 -4.81 24.78 -0.57
CA ARG A 582 -4.44 25.92 -1.44
C ARG A 582 -4.50 27.27 -0.73
N LYS A 583 -5.43 27.44 0.22
CA LYS A 583 -5.57 28.69 0.99
C LYS A 583 -4.54 28.80 2.10
N MET A 584 -4.01 27.67 2.58
CA MET A 584 -3.09 27.61 3.71
C MET A 584 -1.63 27.62 3.32
N THR A 585 -1.30 27.11 2.13
CA THR A 585 0.05 27.14 1.56
C THR A 585 0.41 28.52 1.05
N VAL A 586 1.70 28.85 1.05
CA VAL A 586 2.20 30.13 0.51
C VAL A 586 2.10 30.16 -1.03
N PHE A 587 2.04 29.00 -1.68
CA PHE A 587 1.99 28.83 -3.13
C PHE A 587 0.63 28.30 -3.60
N ASP A 588 0.29 28.54 -4.87
CA ASP A 588 -0.84 27.90 -5.55
C ASP A 588 -0.44 26.51 -6.04
N ASP A 589 -0.93 25.48 -5.35
CA ASP A 589 -0.69 24.07 -5.67
C ASP A 589 -1.10 23.71 -7.11
N LEU A 590 -2.16 24.31 -7.63
CA LEU A 590 -2.64 24.05 -8.98
C LEU A 590 -1.68 24.60 -10.03
N GLU A 591 -1.13 25.79 -9.81
CA GLU A 591 -0.15 26.38 -10.71
C GLU A 591 1.12 25.53 -10.77
N GLN A 592 1.58 25.07 -9.60
CA GLN A 592 2.74 24.17 -9.49
C GLN A 592 2.51 22.83 -10.20
N ILE A 593 1.33 22.22 -10.03
CA ILE A 593 0.99 20.97 -10.73
C ILE A 593 0.94 21.21 -12.25
N LYS A 594 0.34 22.32 -12.70
CA LYS A 594 0.30 22.70 -14.13
C LYS A 594 1.68 22.92 -14.72
N SER A 595 2.62 23.47 -13.95
CA SER A 595 4.01 23.68 -14.38
C SER A 595 4.88 22.41 -14.31
N GLY A 596 4.32 21.26 -13.91
CA GLY A 596 5.05 19.99 -13.85
C GLY A 596 5.86 19.78 -12.57
N ASN A 597 5.58 20.51 -11.49
CA ASN A 597 6.25 20.34 -10.20
C ASN A 597 5.84 19.02 -9.54
N VAL A 598 6.71 18.01 -9.65
CA VAL A 598 6.48 16.66 -9.11
C VAL A 598 6.31 16.66 -7.60
N ALA A 599 6.98 17.56 -6.87
CA ALA A 599 6.84 17.67 -5.42
C ALA A 599 5.42 18.06 -5.01
N ALA A 600 4.82 19.04 -5.70
CA ALA A 600 3.44 19.45 -5.47
C ALA A 600 2.44 18.32 -5.81
N GLY A 601 2.65 17.64 -6.95
CA GLY A 601 1.81 16.50 -7.37
C GLY A 601 1.88 15.32 -6.40
N LEU A 602 3.08 14.92 -5.98
CA LEU A 602 3.29 13.82 -5.05
C LEU A 602 2.77 14.14 -3.63
N GLY A 603 3.08 15.32 -3.11
CA GLY A 603 2.61 15.76 -1.79
C GLY A 603 1.08 15.83 -1.74
N GLY A 604 0.44 16.40 -2.77
CA GLY A 604 -1.02 16.42 -2.90
C GLY A 604 -1.62 15.02 -2.97
N ALA A 605 -1.06 14.15 -3.82
CA ALA A 605 -1.49 12.77 -3.99
C ALA A 605 -1.48 11.97 -2.67
N MET A 606 -0.35 11.97 -1.97
CA MET A 606 -0.20 11.23 -0.71
C MET A 606 -1.07 11.79 0.41
N THR A 607 -1.31 13.10 0.43
CA THR A 607 -2.21 13.71 1.41
C THR A 607 -3.66 13.27 1.19
N LEU A 608 -4.12 13.19 -0.06
CA LEU A 608 -5.45 12.64 -0.37
C LEU A 608 -5.58 11.17 0.02
N VAL A 609 -4.54 10.37 -0.20
CA VAL A 609 -4.49 8.98 0.26
C VAL A 609 -4.54 8.90 1.79
N SER A 610 -3.80 9.73 2.51
CA SER A 610 -3.83 9.80 3.97
C SER A 610 -5.23 10.12 4.51
N LEU A 611 -5.92 11.10 3.92
CA LEU A 611 -7.31 11.43 4.29
C LEU A 611 -8.25 10.27 4.04
N ALA A 612 -8.14 9.59 2.90
CA ALA A 612 -8.94 8.40 2.61
C ALA A 612 -8.68 7.27 3.62
N LEU A 613 -7.43 7.06 4.03
CA LEU A 613 -7.08 6.07 5.07
C LEU A 613 -7.70 6.40 6.43
N GLY A 614 -7.77 7.67 6.81
CA GLY A 614 -8.45 8.12 8.05
C GLY A 614 -9.98 8.06 7.96
N MET A 615 -10.56 8.23 6.76
CA MET A 615 -12.00 8.09 6.52
C MET A 615 -12.46 6.62 6.45
N ALA A 616 -11.57 5.70 6.07
CA ALA A 616 -11.93 4.31 5.80
C ALA A 616 -12.45 3.56 7.04
N TYR A 617 -11.88 3.80 8.23
CA TYR A 617 -12.30 3.10 9.44
C TYR A 617 -13.71 3.49 9.92
N PRO A 618 -14.07 4.78 10.10
CA PRO A 618 -15.42 5.14 10.52
C PRO A 618 -16.48 4.74 9.50
N ILE A 619 -16.18 4.76 8.19
CA ILE A 619 -17.09 4.23 7.16
C ILE A 619 -17.35 2.74 7.41
N ARG A 620 -16.28 1.95 7.49
CA ARG A 620 -16.36 0.49 7.61
C ARG A 620 -17.04 0.05 8.91
N GLN A 621 -16.65 0.63 10.03
CA GLN A 621 -17.05 0.17 11.36
C GLN A 621 -18.41 0.72 11.80
N TYR A 622 -18.77 1.92 11.31
CA TYR A 622 -19.95 2.61 11.81
C TYR A 622 -21.06 2.77 10.80
N GLY A 623 -20.76 3.11 9.54
CA GLY A 623 -21.78 3.41 8.54
C GLY A 623 -22.77 4.52 8.96
N SER A 624 -22.39 5.38 9.93
CA SER A 624 -23.22 6.48 10.44
C SER A 624 -22.61 7.82 10.07
N ILE A 625 -23.42 8.72 9.49
CA ILE A 625 -23.00 10.09 9.14
C ILE A 625 -22.64 10.88 10.40
N ALA A 626 -23.38 10.69 11.50
CA ALA A 626 -23.18 11.38 12.76
C ALA A 626 -21.81 11.07 13.39
N VAL A 627 -21.26 9.88 13.15
CA VAL A 627 -19.89 9.52 13.56
C VAL A 627 -18.88 9.91 12.49
N PHE A 628 -19.17 9.60 11.22
CA PHE A 628 -18.26 9.79 10.11
C PHE A 628 -17.83 11.25 9.93
N VAL A 629 -18.77 12.19 9.88
CA VAL A 629 -18.45 13.60 9.57
C VAL A 629 -17.57 14.22 10.66
N PRO A 630 -17.89 14.13 11.96
CA PRO A 630 -17.02 14.66 13.01
C PRO A 630 -15.64 14.01 13.04
N VAL A 631 -15.55 12.68 12.89
CA VAL A 631 -14.27 11.96 12.83
C VAL A 631 -13.44 12.46 11.65
N ALA A 632 -14.03 12.51 10.45
CA ALA A 632 -13.33 12.91 9.25
C ALA A 632 -12.85 14.37 9.32
N LEU A 633 -13.66 15.29 9.84
CA LEU A 633 -13.26 16.69 10.05
C LEU A 633 -12.18 16.84 11.14
N THR A 634 -12.18 15.97 12.15
CA THR A 634 -11.12 15.95 13.16
C THR A 634 -9.82 15.43 12.58
N GLY A 635 -9.86 14.31 11.86
CA GLY A 635 -8.70 13.77 11.14
C GLY A 635 -8.13 14.78 10.13
N PHE A 636 -9.00 15.47 9.40
CA PHE A 636 -8.65 16.59 8.55
C PHE A 636 -7.87 17.67 9.32
N ALA A 637 -8.43 18.16 10.44
CA ALA A 637 -7.80 19.21 11.23
C ALA A 637 -6.45 18.76 11.82
N LEU A 638 -6.36 17.50 12.25
CA LEU A 638 -5.13 16.89 12.75
C LEU A 638 -4.06 16.79 11.67
N LEU A 639 -4.40 16.39 10.44
CA LEU A 639 -3.44 16.32 9.32
C LEU A 639 -2.93 17.71 8.93
N VAL A 640 -3.82 18.72 8.93
CA VAL A 640 -3.42 20.12 8.71
C VAL A 640 -2.48 20.62 9.81
N ALA A 641 -2.81 20.36 11.08
CA ALA A 641 -1.97 20.72 12.21
C ALA A 641 -0.62 19.99 12.16
N LEU A 642 -0.64 18.70 11.83
CA LEU A 642 0.53 17.86 11.69
C LEU A 642 1.49 18.45 10.68
N ARG A 643 1.06 18.86 9.47
CA ARG A 643 1.93 19.49 8.47
C ARG A 643 2.78 20.61 9.08
N ARG A 644 2.16 21.50 9.85
CA ARG A 644 2.87 22.61 10.54
C ARG A 644 3.85 22.12 11.60
N VAL A 645 3.52 21.04 12.29
CA VAL A 645 4.43 20.40 13.25
C VAL A 645 5.60 19.73 12.52
N LEU A 646 5.38 19.04 11.41
CA LEU A 646 6.42 18.30 10.68
C LEU A 646 7.52 19.22 10.13
N ASP A 647 7.14 20.38 9.59
CA ASP A 647 8.08 21.41 9.13
C ASP A 647 9.09 21.79 10.21
N TRP A 648 8.62 21.95 11.44
CA TRP A 648 9.48 22.34 12.56
C TRP A 648 10.32 21.17 13.10
N LEU A 649 9.78 19.96 13.02
CA LEU A 649 10.18 18.86 13.87
C LEU A 649 11.07 17.82 13.15
N ILE A 650 10.74 17.54 11.90
CA ILE A 650 11.37 16.49 11.09
C ILE A 650 12.32 17.07 10.04
N LEU A 651 11.99 18.23 9.47
CA LEU A 651 12.82 18.93 8.48
C LEU A 651 13.38 20.27 9.01
N PRO A 652 14.17 20.31 10.12
CA PRO A 652 14.67 21.56 10.65
C PRO A 652 15.78 22.15 9.76
N GLY A 653 15.39 22.94 8.78
CA GLY A 653 16.28 23.69 7.89
C GLY A 653 15.53 24.82 7.23
N ASP A 654 14.79 24.47 6.18
CA ASP A 654 13.92 25.37 5.43
C ASP A 654 12.45 24.96 5.61
N LYS A 655 11.51 25.85 5.28
CA LYS A 655 10.08 25.52 5.38
C LYS A 655 9.72 24.57 4.25
N LEU A 656 8.85 23.61 4.53
CA LEU A 656 8.37 22.66 3.53
C LEU A 656 7.73 23.33 2.30
N ASP A 657 7.00 24.44 2.50
CA ASP A 657 6.45 25.20 1.38
C ASP A 657 7.55 25.76 0.47
N ASP A 658 8.71 26.15 1.02
CA ASP A 658 9.86 26.62 0.25
C ASP A 658 10.54 25.46 -0.50
N GLU A 659 10.63 24.28 0.13
CA GLU A 659 11.15 23.04 -0.49
C GLU A 659 10.28 22.57 -1.66
N ILE A 660 8.94 22.60 -1.50
CA ILE A 660 8.02 22.26 -2.60
C ILE A 660 8.15 23.26 -3.75
N LEU A 661 8.28 24.56 -3.47
CA LEU A 661 8.55 25.57 -4.50
C LEU A 661 9.89 25.35 -5.22
N GLN A 662 10.87 24.77 -4.53
CA GLN A 662 12.16 24.37 -5.10
C GLN A 662 12.12 23.00 -5.79
N VAL A 663 10.93 22.39 -5.93
CA VAL A 663 10.72 21.10 -6.60
C VAL A 663 11.41 19.93 -5.87
N ASN A 664 11.65 20.06 -4.56
CA ASN A 664 12.17 18.99 -3.72
C ASN A 664 11.07 17.95 -3.44
N TRP A 665 10.98 16.94 -4.32
CA TRP A 665 10.02 15.85 -4.18
C TRP A 665 10.34 14.91 -3.01
N GLY A 666 11.58 14.92 -2.52
CA GLY A 666 11.99 14.13 -1.36
C GLY A 666 11.33 14.62 -0.07
N ALA A 667 11.28 15.94 0.15
CA ALA A 667 10.56 16.54 1.26
C ALA A 667 9.05 16.20 1.21
N ALA A 668 8.44 16.31 0.02
CA ALA A 668 7.04 15.94 -0.20
C ALA A 668 6.76 14.45 0.08
N LEU A 669 7.68 13.56 -0.30
CA LEU A 669 7.57 12.11 -0.04
C LEU A 669 7.62 11.81 1.46
N ILE A 670 8.52 12.44 2.21
CA ILE A 670 8.62 12.25 3.67
C ILE A 670 7.35 12.73 4.36
N GLU A 671 6.87 13.93 4.01
CA GLU A 671 5.63 14.49 4.54
C GLU A 671 4.44 13.54 4.25
N GLY A 672 4.29 13.13 2.99
CA GLY A 672 3.21 12.26 2.56
C GLY A 672 3.26 10.88 3.24
N ALA A 673 4.43 10.29 3.38
CA ALA A 673 4.61 8.99 4.04
C ALA A 673 4.19 9.06 5.52
N LEU A 674 4.56 10.15 6.20
CA LEU A 674 4.18 10.37 7.59
C LEU A 674 2.69 10.70 7.75
N ALA A 675 2.12 11.48 6.83
CA ALA A 675 0.68 11.70 6.78
C ALA A 675 -0.07 10.36 6.60
N CYS A 676 0.36 9.49 5.70
CA CYS A 676 -0.21 8.16 5.52
C CYS A 676 -0.08 7.29 6.78
N ALA A 677 1.08 7.29 7.42
CA ALA A 677 1.30 6.60 8.71
C ALA A 677 0.33 7.09 9.78
N ILE A 678 0.13 8.41 9.89
CA ILE A 678 -0.77 8.99 10.89
C ILE A 678 -2.24 8.71 10.55
N GLY A 679 -2.65 8.82 9.29
CA GLY A 679 -3.99 8.41 8.86
C GLY A 679 -4.28 6.95 9.23
N LEU A 680 -3.30 6.08 9.05
CA LEU A 680 -3.37 4.67 9.47
C LEU A 680 -3.49 4.48 11.00
N ILE A 681 -2.77 5.27 11.79
CA ILE A 681 -2.79 5.22 13.27
C ILE A 681 -4.09 5.80 13.82
N THR A 682 -4.65 6.86 13.23
CA THR A 682 -5.90 7.47 13.73
C THR A 682 -7.07 6.49 13.75
N ASN A 683 -7.01 5.43 12.93
CA ASN A 683 -7.96 4.33 12.94
C ASN A 683 -7.95 3.52 14.25
N THR A 684 -6.90 3.59 15.07
CA THR A 684 -6.84 2.90 16.38
C THR A 684 -7.45 3.74 17.51
N TYR A 685 -7.77 5.01 17.28
CA TYR A 685 -8.33 5.88 18.31
C TYR A 685 -9.85 5.77 18.42
N ILE A 686 -10.51 5.18 17.43
CA ILE A 686 -11.95 4.99 17.46
C ILE A 686 -12.20 3.59 17.99
N LYS A 687 -12.92 3.48 19.11
CA LYS A 687 -13.23 2.19 19.74
C LYS A 687 -13.96 1.28 18.75
N GLN A 688 -13.62 0.01 18.70
CA GLN A 688 -14.33 -0.94 17.85
C GLN A 688 -15.73 -1.19 18.42
N ARG A 689 -16.75 -1.36 17.55
CA ARG A 689 -18.08 -1.79 17.98
C ARG A 689 -18.04 -3.27 18.43
N PRO A 690 -18.59 -3.62 19.61
CA PRO A 690 -18.52 -4.98 20.15
C PRO A 690 -19.22 -6.04 19.27
N ASP A 691 -20.33 -5.66 18.62
CA ASP A 691 -21.19 -6.59 17.86
C ASP A 691 -21.03 -6.42 16.33
N PHE A 692 -19.91 -5.83 15.87
CA PHE A 692 -19.69 -5.61 14.44
C PHE A 692 -19.24 -6.90 13.76
N ASP A 693 -20.15 -7.51 13.01
CA ASP A 693 -19.78 -8.49 12.00
C ASP A 693 -19.28 -7.75 10.75
N VAL A 694 -18.08 -8.15 10.30
CA VAL A 694 -17.44 -7.55 9.12
C VAL A 694 -18.24 -7.87 7.86
N CYS A 695 -19.04 -8.94 7.87
CA CYS A 695 -19.84 -9.43 6.75
C CYS A 695 -21.28 -9.70 7.22
N ALA A 696 -22.01 -8.62 7.54
CA ALA A 696 -23.40 -8.67 8.01
C ALA A 696 -24.43 -8.73 6.88
#